data_AF-A0A314U770-F1
#
_entry.id   AF-A0A314U770-F1
#
_cell.length_a   1.000
_cell.length_b   1.000
_cell.length_c   1.000
_cell.angle_alpha   90.00
_cell.angle_beta   90.00
_cell.angle_gamma   90.00
#
_symmetry.space_group_name_H-M   'P 1'
#
loop_
_entity.id
_entity.type
_entity.pdbx_description
1 polymer ?
#
loop_
_entity_poly.entity_id
_entity_poly.type
_entity_poly.pdbx_seq_one_letter_code
_entity_poly.pdbx_strand_id
1 'polypeptide(L)'
;MAAFIKLEDSPMFQKQIYSLEQTADELKDRCQKLYKGCKKFMAALGESCNGDTTFADSLEAFGGGLDDPVSVSIGGPVISKFVTAFQELATYKELLRSQVEHVLVDRLMNFMTVDLQDAKESRRRFDKAIHGYDQAREKFVSLKKNTRGDIVAELEEDLQNSKSTFEKSRFNLVNSLMNIESKKKYEFLESISAIMDAHLRYFKLGYELFSQMEPYIHQVLTYAQQSKEQATIEQEKLHKRIQEFRTQAELDSLRASSKIEPSAAVDGNRAFGLASYKNIDAIMQSSANGKVQTMKQGYLLKRSSSLRGDWKRRFFVLNNQGSLYYYRIKGTKPMGSQSHHNLRSPEHHSGVFGRFRSRHRVPSLNENILGCRTVDLCTSTIKMDAEDTDLRLCFRIISPLKTYTLQAENDADRMDWINKITGAIQSLLNSQLLEQPHPRNVNLRSSKSALGTYDVRPLNSNESREDTIKFNRIDSVSSILREIPGNDLCAECSAPEPDWASLNLGILVCIECSGVHRNLGVHISKVRSLTLDVKVWEPTIVDLFRNLGNAYCNSVWERTLLLENERANGSKAIRASISKPGPEDAIQHKEIYIQAKYVEKVMVVREAVSGMPLLAASIWQAVKTCNLQEVYRLIVMSDVNIIDTTFDNVVGVDLYHHADARDLESDFHTMEMKQHDPAACERIKDANEPGNCLQGCSLLHLACDCGNPMMIELLLQFGANINLRDFHGRTPLHRCISSGNNSLAKFLLRRGARPSIQDGGGQSALERAMEMGAITDEELFIKLSESE
;
A
#
# COMPACT_ATOMS: atom_id res chain seq x y z
N MET A 1 -58.09 -40.28 -10.69
CA MET A 1 -59.16 -40.60 -9.72
C MET A 1 -60.26 -39.57 -9.94
N ALA A 2 -61.38 -39.97 -10.54
CA ALA A 2 -62.41 -39.03 -11.01
C ALA A 2 -63.42 -38.71 -9.89
N ALA A 3 -63.55 -37.44 -9.53
CA ALA A 3 -64.63 -36.98 -8.67
C ALA A 3 -65.89 -36.71 -9.52
N PHE A 4 -67.08 -36.90 -8.92
CA PHE A 4 -68.38 -36.53 -9.50
C PHE A 4 -68.67 -37.04 -10.92
N ILE A 5 -68.57 -38.36 -11.14
CA ILE A 5 -69.09 -39.03 -12.35
C ILE A 5 -70.63 -38.86 -12.46
N LYS A 6 -71.31 -38.65 -11.33
CA LYS A 6 -72.69 -38.17 -11.25
C LYS A 6 -72.75 -36.87 -10.45
N LEU A 7 -73.47 -35.89 -10.98
CA LEU A 7 -73.69 -34.55 -10.39
C LEU A 7 -75.14 -34.34 -9.90
N GLU A 8 -75.95 -35.41 -9.94
CA GLU A 8 -77.29 -35.50 -9.37
C GLU A 8 -77.25 -35.25 -7.85
N ASP A 9 -78.13 -34.38 -7.32
CA ASP A 9 -78.25 -34.14 -5.88
C ASP A 9 -78.87 -35.36 -5.16
N SER A 10 -78.01 -36.34 -4.88
CA SER A 10 -78.32 -37.58 -4.21
C SER A 10 -77.68 -37.61 -2.82
N PRO A 11 -78.19 -38.39 -1.86
CA PRO A 11 -77.54 -38.56 -0.55
C PRO A 11 -76.07 -39.03 -0.64
N MET A 12 -75.71 -39.75 -1.72
CA MET A 12 -74.32 -40.16 -1.99
C MET A 12 -73.45 -39.00 -2.49
N PHE A 13 -73.98 -38.13 -3.35
CA PHE A 13 -73.33 -36.89 -3.75
C PHE A 13 -73.10 -35.97 -2.54
N GLN A 14 -74.13 -35.77 -1.70
CA GLN A 14 -74.03 -34.94 -0.50
C GLN A 14 -73.01 -35.51 0.50
N LYS A 15 -72.99 -36.84 0.71
CA LYS A 15 -71.94 -37.52 1.50
C LYS A 15 -70.53 -37.29 0.94
N GLN A 16 -70.37 -37.24 -0.39
CA GLN A 16 -69.08 -36.92 -1.01
C GLN A 16 -68.66 -35.47 -0.77
N ILE A 17 -69.60 -34.51 -0.83
CA ILE A 17 -69.34 -33.10 -0.47
C ILE A 17 -68.88 -32.98 0.99
N TYR A 18 -69.62 -33.52 1.96
CA TYR A 18 -69.24 -33.45 3.38
C TYR A 18 -67.87 -34.09 3.67
N SER A 19 -67.51 -35.17 2.95
CA SER A 19 -66.18 -35.78 3.04
C SER A 19 -65.07 -34.86 2.56
N LEU A 20 -65.27 -34.19 1.41
CA LEU A 20 -64.32 -33.20 0.89
C LEU A 20 -64.20 -31.99 1.82
N GLU A 21 -65.31 -31.46 2.32
CA GLU A 21 -65.34 -30.36 3.29
C GLU A 21 -64.56 -30.70 4.57
N GLN A 22 -64.74 -31.89 5.15
CA GLN A 22 -63.96 -32.35 6.30
C GLN A 22 -62.46 -32.35 5.96
N THR A 23 -62.06 -32.92 4.81
CA THR A 23 -60.63 -32.94 4.45
C THR A 23 -60.04 -31.56 4.16
N ALA A 24 -60.86 -30.59 3.73
CA ALA A 24 -60.44 -29.20 3.56
C ALA A 24 -60.23 -28.48 4.91
N ASP A 25 -61.07 -28.74 5.92
CA ASP A 25 -60.87 -28.20 7.27
C ASP A 25 -59.71 -28.88 8.01
N GLU A 26 -59.54 -30.19 7.88
CA GLU A 26 -58.32 -30.87 8.36
C GLU A 26 -57.05 -30.33 7.69
N LEU A 27 -57.12 -29.98 6.40
CA LEU A 27 -56.02 -29.34 5.68
C LEU A 27 -55.75 -27.92 6.20
N LYS A 28 -56.79 -27.13 6.47
CA LYS A 28 -56.67 -25.78 7.06
C LYS A 28 -55.90 -25.80 8.38
N ASP A 29 -56.22 -26.74 9.26
CA ASP A 29 -55.53 -26.94 10.54
C ASP A 29 -54.06 -27.33 10.37
N ARG A 30 -53.74 -28.16 9.37
CA ARG A 30 -52.36 -28.54 9.04
C ARG A 30 -51.58 -27.35 8.46
N CYS A 31 -52.18 -26.58 7.55
CA CYS A 31 -51.59 -25.35 6.99
C CYS A 31 -51.31 -24.30 8.07
N GLN A 32 -52.23 -24.09 9.03
CA GLN A 32 -52.00 -23.16 10.15
C GLN A 32 -50.85 -23.60 11.07
N LYS A 33 -50.71 -24.90 11.33
CA LYS A 33 -49.59 -25.45 12.11
C LYS A 33 -48.27 -25.27 11.37
N LEU A 34 -48.24 -25.53 10.07
CA LEU A 34 -47.06 -25.32 9.22
C LEU A 34 -46.67 -23.83 9.16
N TYR A 35 -47.62 -22.93 8.86
CA TYR A 35 -47.40 -21.48 8.82
C TYR A 35 -46.77 -20.94 10.13
N LYS A 36 -47.28 -21.39 11.29
CA LYS A 36 -46.71 -21.04 12.61
C LYS A 36 -45.28 -21.57 12.80
N GLY A 37 -44.96 -22.73 12.21
CA GLY A 37 -43.58 -23.24 12.12
C GLY A 37 -42.70 -22.37 11.24
N CYS A 38 -43.16 -22.04 10.03
CA CYS A 38 -42.41 -21.23 9.06
C CYS A 38 -42.09 -19.83 9.59
N LYS A 39 -43.04 -19.10 10.19
CA LYS A 39 -42.74 -17.77 10.77
C LYS A 39 -41.74 -17.85 11.94
N LYS A 40 -41.75 -18.92 12.75
CA LYS A 40 -40.70 -19.15 13.77
C LYS A 40 -39.34 -19.42 13.15
N PHE A 41 -39.28 -20.23 12.10
CA PHE A 41 -38.05 -20.56 11.41
C PHE A 41 -37.43 -19.32 10.72
N MET A 42 -38.25 -18.48 10.08
CA MET A 42 -37.81 -17.21 9.51
C MET A 42 -37.31 -16.21 10.57
N ALA A 43 -37.92 -16.19 11.76
CA ALA A 43 -37.43 -15.38 12.88
C ALA A 43 -36.02 -15.84 13.30
N ALA A 44 -35.81 -17.15 13.48
CA ALA A 44 -34.50 -17.70 13.81
C ALA A 44 -33.43 -17.46 12.72
N LEU A 45 -33.82 -17.50 11.43
CA LEU A 45 -32.93 -17.12 10.32
C LEU A 45 -32.55 -15.63 10.38
N GLY A 46 -33.51 -14.74 10.65
CA GLY A 46 -33.27 -13.30 10.79
C GLY A 46 -32.42 -12.94 12.02
N GLU A 47 -32.69 -13.56 13.17
CA GLU A 47 -31.88 -13.45 14.39
C GLU A 47 -30.44 -13.92 14.14
N SER A 48 -30.26 -15.03 13.43
CA SER A 48 -28.93 -15.55 13.09
C SER A 48 -28.20 -14.68 12.05
N CYS A 49 -28.91 -14.11 11.07
CA CYS A 49 -28.34 -13.16 10.11
C CYS A 49 -27.86 -11.88 10.81
N ASN A 50 -28.70 -11.30 11.68
CA ASN A 50 -28.33 -10.13 12.49
C ASN A 50 -27.14 -10.45 13.42
N GLY A 51 -27.06 -11.68 13.94
CA GLY A 51 -25.91 -12.17 14.71
C GLY A 51 -24.60 -12.11 13.93
N ASP A 52 -24.59 -12.62 12.69
CA ASP A 52 -23.41 -12.57 11.82
C ASP A 52 -22.99 -11.13 11.52
N THR A 53 -23.94 -10.24 11.18
CA THR A 53 -23.68 -8.82 10.92
C THR A 53 -23.12 -8.11 12.15
N THR A 54 -23.77 -8.27 13.32
CA THR A 54 -23.31 -7.64 14.57
C THR A 54 -21.90 -8.10 14.96
N PHE A 55 -21.54 -9.35 14.64
CA PHE A 55 -20.20 -9.88 14.85
C PHE A 55 -19.18 -9.30 13.86
N ALA A 56 -19.55 -9.16 12.58
CA ALA A 56 -18.73 -8.50 11.57
C ALA A 56 -18.45 -7.02 11.93
N ASP A 57 -19.48 -6.25 12.31
CA ASP A 57 -19.35 -4.87 12.77
C ASP A 57 -18.41 -4.75 13.99
N SER A 58 -18.49 -5.72 14.90
CA SER A 58 -17.63 -5.79 16.10
C SER A 58 -16.17 -6.12 15.75
N LEU A 59 -15.94 -6.96 14.75
CA LEU A 59 -14.60 -7.26 14.22
C LEU A 59 -14.02 -6.05 13.47
N GLU A 60 -14.81 -5.33 12.69
CA GLU A 60 -14.38 -4.10 11.99
C GLU A 60 -14.00 -3.00 13.00
N ALA A 61 -14.84 -2.79 14.02
CA ALA A 61 -14.57 -1.83 15.09
C ALA A 61 -13.32 -2.19 15.94
N PHE A 62 -12.98 -3.48 16.04
CA PHE A 62 -11.75 -3.95 16.70
C PHE A 62 -10.52 -3.85 15.79
N GLY A 63 -10.66 -4.19 14.50
CA GLY A 63 -9.58 -4.10 13.52
C GLY A 63 -9.15 -2.65 13.25
N GLY A 64 -10.12 -1.73 13.21
CA GLY A 64 -9.89 -0.30 13.01
C GLY A 64 -9.64 0.10 11.56
N GLY A 65 -9.61 1.41 11.31
CA GLY A 65 -9.42 1.95 9.96
C GLY A 65 -8.04 1.66 9.37
N LEU A 66 -7.94 1.65 8.04
CA LEU A 66 -6.74 1.28 7.28
C LEU A 66 -5.50 2.17 7.58
N ASP A 67 -5.71 3.43 7.98
CA ASP A 67 -4.65 4.44 8.19
C ASP A 67 -4.10 4.52 9.63
N ASP A 68 -4.63 3.75 10.59
CA ASP A 68 -4.21 3.85 11.99
C ASP A 68 -3.02 2.92 12.35
N PRO A 69 -1.94 3.42 12.98
CA PRO A 69 -0.81 2.58 13.38
C PRO A 69 -1.14 1.47 14.39
N VAL A 70 -2.21 1.60 15.19
CA VAL A 70 -2.63 0.53 16.13
C VAL A 70 -3.40 -0.55 15.37
N SER A 71 -4.33 -0.17 14.49
CA SER A 71 -4.99 -1.06 13.52
C SER A 71 -3.97 -1.94 12.77
N VAL A 72 -2.96 -1.33 12.14
CA VAL A 72 -1.91 -2.06 11.41
C VAL A 72 -1.13 -3.01 12.33
N SER A 73 -0.90 -2.64 13.59
CA SER A 73 -0.19 -3.50 14.56
C SER A 73 -1.01 -4.67 15.11
N ILE A 74 -2.35 -4.57 15.10
CA ILE A 74 -3.29 -5.62 15.52
C ILE A 74 -3.65 -6.54 14.34
N GLY A 75 -3.50 -6.05 13.11
CA GLY A 75 -3.85 -6.77 11.89
C GLY A 75 -5.19 -6.35 11.29
N GLY A 76 -5.63 -5.12 11.46
CA GLY A 76 -6.87 -4.57 10.88
C GLY A 76 -7.10 -4.92 9.40
N PRO A 77 -6.11 -4.73 8.50
CA PRO A 77 -6.22 -5.12 7.09
C PRO A 77 -6.42 -6.63 6.85
N VAL A 78 -5.98 -7.48 7.79
CA VAL A 78 -6.22 -8.94 7.76
C VAL A 78 -7.61 -9.27 8.29
N ILE A 79 -8.04 -8.61 9.37
CA ILE A 79 -9.38 -8.77 9.96
C ILE A 79 -10.47 -8.36 8.96
N SER A 80 -10.23 -7.32 8.16
CA SER A 80 -11.17 -6.81 7.14
C SER A 80 -11.67 -7.89 6.17
N LYS A 81 -10.80 -8.80 5.70
CA LYS A 81 -11.22 -9.90 4.79
C LYS A 81 -12.14 -10.92 5.48
N PHE A 82 -12.03 -11.11 6.79
CA PHE A 82 -12.96 -11.94 7.55
C PHE A 82 -14.29 -11.22 7.79
N VAL A 83 -14.28 -9.90 8.02
CA VAL A 83 -15.49 -9.06 8.13
C VAL A 83 -16.34 -9.19 6.86
N THR A 84 -15.75 -9.03 5.67
CA THR A 84 -16.45 -9.17 4.38
C THR A 84 -17.10 -10.54 4.23
N ALA A 85 -16.41 -11.62 4.60
CA ALA A 85 -16.97 -12.98 4.50
C ALA A 85 -18.13 -13.25 5.47
N PHE A 86 -18.10 -12.69 6.69
CA PHE A 86 -19.26 -12.76 7.58
C PHE A 86 -20.44 -11.92 7.06
N GLN A 87 -20.19 -10.77 6.44
CA GLN A 87 -21.21 -9.97 5.77
C GLN A 87 -21.83 -10.73 4.58
N GLU A 88 -21.03 -11.35 3.72
CA GLU A 88 -21.51 -12.21 2.61
C GLU A 88 -22.38 -13.37 3.12
N LEU A 89 -21.90 -14.11 4.13
CA LEU A 89 -22.64 -15.23 4.73
C LEU A 89 -24.00 -14.79 5.28
N ALA A 90 -24.07 -13.59 5.87
CA ALA A 90 -25.32 -12.97 6.28
C ALA A 90 -26.25 -12.72 5.08
N THR A 91 -25.75 -12.18 3.97
CA THR A 91 -26.58 -11.98 2.76
C THR A 91 -27.14 -13.29 2.19
N TYR A 92 -26.35 -14.39 2.19
CA TYR A 92 -26.82 -15.70 1.74
C TYR A 92 -27.93 -16.25 2.68
N LYS A 93 -27.83 -15.97 3.99
CA LYS A 93 -28.82 -16.36 4.99
C LYS A 93 -30.12 -15.54 4.90
N GLU A 94 -30.01 -14.24 4.61
CA GLU A 94 -31.16 -13.37 4.34
C GLU A 94 -31.87 -13.73 3.03
N LEU A 95 -31.13 -14.09 1.98
CA LEU A 95 -31.70 -14.64 0.75
C LEU A 95 -32.51 -15.91 1.02
N LEU A 96 -31.98 -16.84 1.83
CA LEU A 96 -32.72 -18.02 2.27
C LEU A 96 -33.99 -17.64 3.05
N ARG A 97 -33.92 -16.66 3.97
CA ARG A 97 -35.08 -16.15 4.72
C ARG A 97 -36.17 -15.61 3.79
N SER A 98 -35.79 -14.82 2.78
CA SER A 98 -36.69 -14.26 1.77
C SER A 98 -37.34 -15.35 0.90
N GLN A 99 -36.59 -16.39 0.50
CA GLN A 99 -37.17 -17.54 -0.22
C GLN A 99 -38.21 -18.28 0.62
N VAL A 100 -37.98 -18.48 1.93
CA VAL A 100 -38.98 -19.08 2.84
C VAL A 100 -40.23 -18.20 2.99
N GLU A 101 -40.07 -16.88 3.02
CA GLU A 101 -41.20 -15.94 3.06
C GLU A 101 -42.06 -16.05 1.79
N HIS A 102 -41.49 -15.83 0.61
CA HIS A 102 -42.27 -15.74 -0.64
C HIS A 102 -42.69 -17.09 -1.23
N VAL A 103 -41.85 -18.12 -1.14
CA VAL A 103 -42.11 -19.41 -1.81
C VAL A 103 -42.94 -20.35 -0.93
N LEU A 104 -42.95 -20.17 0.39
CA LEU A 104 -43.71 -21.03 1.30
C LEU A 104 -44.75 -20.28 2.14
N VAL A 105 -44.38 -19.18 2.82
CA VAL A 105 -45.32 -18.48 3.73
C VAL A 105 -46.41 -17.72 2.98
N ASP A 106 -46.06 -16.97 1.94
CA ASP A 106 -47.05 -16.22 1.14
C ASP A 106 -48.01 -17.16 0.41
N ARG A 107 -47.50 -18.26 -0.16
CA ARG A 107 -48.33 -19.33 -0.77
C ARG A 107 -49.28 -19.99 0.24
N LEU A 108 -48.76 -20.39 1.41
CA LEU A 108 -49.59 -20.95 2.50
C LEU A 108 -50.68 -19.97 2.96
N MET A 109 -50.33 -18.68 3.07
CA MET A 109 -51.27 -17.64 3.47
C MET A 109 -52.37 -17.48 2.42
N ASN A 110 -52.01 -17.35 1.14
CA ASN A 110 -52.94 -17.25 0.03
C ASN A 110 -53.90 -18.45 -0.05
N PHE A 111 -53.39 -19.68 0.08
CA PHE A 111 -54.23 -20.88 0.09
C PHE A 111 -55.22 -20.90 1.28
N MET A 112 -54.81 -20.36 2.44
CA MET A 112 -55.67 -20.27 3.63
C MET A 112 -56.70 -19.13 3.60
N THR A 113 -56.39 -18.00 2.95
CA THR A 113 -57.25 -16.79 2.92
C THR A 113 -58.09 -16.66 1.65
N VAL A 114 -57.69 -17.31 0.55
CA VAL A 114 -58.42 -17.33 -0.72
C VAL A 114 -59.10 -18.69 -0.92
N ASP A 115 -58.37 -19.75 -1.27
CA ASP A 115 -58.98 -21.03 -1.68
C ASP A 115 -59.83 -21.68 -0.57
N LEU A 116 -59.27 -21.86 0.63
CA LEU A 116 -59.97 -22.43 1.79
C LEU A 116 -61.08 -21.53 2.34
N GLN A 117 -61.07 -20.24 2.02
CA GLN A 117 -62.10 -19.30 2.47
C GLN A 117 -63.25 -19.17 1.46
N ASP A 118 -62.97 -19.21 0.16
CA ASP A 118 -64.01 -19.27 -0.87
C ASP A 118 -64.83 -20.56 -0.77
N ALA A 119 -64.21 -21.72 -0.51
CA ALA A 119 -64.97 -22.95 -0.29
C ALA A 119 -65.97 -22.83 0.88
N LYS A 120 -65.57 -22.18 1.99
CA LYS A 120 -66.46 -21.92 3.13
C LYS A 120 -67.58 -20.92 2.82
N GLU A 121 -67.30 -19.91 2.01
CA GLU A 121 -68.30 -18.92 1.62
C GLU A 121 -69.26 -19.46 0.54
N SER A 122 -68.75 -20.22 -0.42
CA SER A 122 -69.56 -20.99 -1.37
C SER A 122 -70.42 -22.04 -0.69
N ARG A 123 -69.97 -22.64 0.43
CA ARG A 123 -70.84 -23.49 1.25
C ARG A 123 -71.97 -22.70 1.91
N ARG A 124 -71.71 -21.57 2.55
CA ARG A 124 -72.76 -20.67 3.10
C ARG A 124 -73.79 -20.24 2.05
N ARG A 125 -73.34 -19.96 0.82
CA ARG A 125 -74.23 -19.65 -0.32
C ARG A 125 -75.10 -20.86 -0.70
N PHE A 126 -74.53 -22.07 -0.71
CA PHE A 126 -75.28 -23.31 -0.94
C PHE A 126 -76.31 -23.59 0.17
N ASP A 127 -75.95 -23.46 1.45
CA ASP A 127 -76.89 -23.64 2.58
C ASP A 127 -78.05 -22.63 2.54
N LYS A 128 -77.79 -21.39 2.10
CA LYS A 128 -78.85 -20.41 1.86
C LYS A 128 -79.73 -20.77 0.66
N ALA A 129 -79.14 -21.27 -0.42
CA ALA A 129 -79.85 -21.59 -1.66
C ALA A 129 -80.72 -22.86 -1.54
N ILE A 130 -80.25 -23.89 -0.83
CA ILE A 130 -81.05 -25.10 -0.57
C ILE A 130 -82.28 -24.77 0.29
N HIS A 131 -82.13 -23.98 1.36
CA HIS A 131 -83.26 -23.55 2.18
C HIS A 131 -84.29 -22.71 1.40
N GLY A 132 -83.83 -21.83 0.50
CA GLY A 132 -84.71 -21.07 -0.40
C GLY A 132 -85.49 -21.97 -1.35
N TYR A 133 -84.81 -22.93 -1.99
CA TYR A 133 -85.43 -23.91 -2.89
C TYR A 133 -86.39 -24.86 -2.16
N ASP A 134 -86.06 -25.31 -0.95
CA ASP A 134 -86.96 -26.10 -0.10
C ASP A 134 -88.23 -25.32 0.22
N GLN A 135 -88.12 -24.05 0.65
CA GLN A 135 -89.27 -23.21 0.94
C GLN A 135 -90.15 -22.95 -0.29
N ALA A 136 -89.56 -22.66 -1.46
CA ALA A 136 -90.31 -22.47 -2.70
C ALA A 136 -91.03 -23.76 -3.12
N ARG A 137 -90.37 -24.91 -2.97
CA ARG A 137 -90.95 -26.23 -3.26
C ARG A 137 -92.09 -26.58 -2.32
N GLU A 138 -91.98 -26.29 -1.02
CA GLU A 138 -93.07 -26.49 -0.05
C GLU A 138 -94.29 -25.62 -0.36
N LYS A 139 -94.09 -24.32 -0.67
CA LYS A 139 -95.18 -23.43 -1.12
C LYS A 139 -95.91 -24.04 -2.33
N PHE A 140 -95.16 -24.40 -3.38
CA PHE A 140 -95.73 -24.92 -4.63
C PHE A 140 -96.45 -26.27 -4.45
N VAL A 141 -95.87 -27.20 -3.67
CA VAL A 141 -96.49 -28.51 -3.40
C VAL A 141 -97.72 -28.41 -2.50
N SER A 142 -97.84 -27.35 -1.68
CA SER A 142 -99.03 -27.10 -0.84
C SER A 142 -100.28 -26.64 -1.62
N LEU A 143 -100.13 -26.30 -2.91
CA LEU A 143 -101.21 -25.76 -3.72
C LEU A 143 -102.33 -26.78 -3.98
N LYS A 144 -103.58 -26.34 -3.84
CA LYS A 144 -104.77 -27.15 -4.12
C LYS A 144 -105.03 -27.19 -5.62
N LYS A 145 -105.66 -28.28 -6.11
CA LYS A 145 -106.02 -28.46 -7.53
C LYS A 145 -107.00 -27.40 -8.10
N ASN A 146 -107.55 -26.54 -7.24
CA ASN A 146 -108.44 -25.43 -7.60
C ASN A 146 -107.83 -24.03 -7.33
N THR A 147 -106.51 -23.93 -7.15
CA THR A 147 -105.80 -22.65 -7.07
C THR A 147 -105.94 -21.87 -8.39
N ARG A 148 -105.99 -20.54 -8.32
CA ARG A 148 -106.08 -19.65 -9.49
C ARG A 148 -104.78 -19.72 -10.31
N GLY A 149 -104.90 -19.89 -11.63
CA GLY A 149 -103.76 -20.26 -12.49
C GLY A 149 -102.62 -19.24 -12.57
N ASP A 150 -102.92 -17.96 -12.33
CA ASP A 150 -101.94 -16.88 -12.18
C ASP A 150 -101.05 -17.05 -10.93
N ILE A 151 -101.64 -17.45 -9.80
CA ILE A 151 -100.91 -17.74 -8.55
C ILE A 151 -100.06 -19.01 -8.72
N VAL A 152 -100.53 -19.99 -9.51
CA VAL A 152 -99.73 -21.17 -9.86
C VAL A 152 -98.51 -20.78 -10.68
N ALA A 153 -98.67 -19.92 -11.68
CA ALA A 153 -97.56 -19.47 -12.53
C ALA A 153 -96.51 -18.64 -11.76
N GLU A 154 -96.93 -17.72 -10.88
CA GLU A 154 -96.03 -16.95 -10.01
C GLU A 154 -95.17 -17.86 -9.12
N LEU A 155 -95.78 -18.89 -8.52
CA LEU A 155 -95.06 -19.85 -7.66
C LEU A 155 -94.25 -20.89 -8.44
N GLU A 156 -94.61 -21.18 -9.69
CA GLU A 156 -93.79 -21.99 -10.60
C GLU A 156 -92.52 -21.23 -11.02
N GLU A 157 -92.62 -19.91 -11.23
CA GLU A 157 -91.47 -19.05 -11.50
C GLU A 157 -90.56 -18.90 -10.27
N ASP A 158 -91.08 -18.66 -9.06
CA ASP A 158 -90.30 -18.66 -7.80
C ASP A 158 -89.57 -20.01 -7.61
N LEU A 159 -90.26 -21.13 -7.83
CA LEU A 159 -89.69 -22.47 -7.73
C LEU A 159 -88.53 -22.67 -8.72
N GLN A 160 -88.70 -22.29 -9.99
CA GLN A 160 -87.69 -22.46 -11.03
C GLN A 160 -86.49 -21.51 -10.85
N ASN A 161 -86.71 -20.28 -10.42
CA ASN A 161 -85.65 -19.32 -10.08
C ASN A 161 -84.86 -19.76 -8.84
N SER A 162 -85.55 -20.24 -7.81
CA SER A 162 -84.92 -20.80 -6.60
C SER A 162 -84.12 -22.07 -6.92
N LYS A 163 -84.66 -22.96 -7.77
CA LYS A 163 -83.96 -24.16 -8.26
C LYS A 163 -82.69 -23.82 -9.05
N SER A 164 -82.77 -22.85 -9.97
CA SER A 164 -81.62 -22.35 -10.73
C SER A 164 -80.51 -21.80 -9.82
N THR A 165 -80.91 -21.07 -8.78
CA THR A 165 -79.99 -20.55 -7.75
C THR A 165 -79.33 -21.67 -6.95
N PHE A 166 -80.10 -22.69 -6.54
CA PHE A 166 -79.59 -23.90 -5.88
C PHE A 166 -78.59 -24.68 -6.74
N GLU A 167 -78.92 -25.00 -7.99
CA GLU A 167 -78.02 -25.70 -8.92
C GLU A 167 -76.70 -24.93 -9.09
N LYS A 168 -76.78 -23.62 -9.35
CA LYS A 168 -75.60 -22.76 -9.49
C LYS A 168 -74.73 -22.73 -8.22
N SER A 169 -75.34 -22.63 -7.04
CA SER A 169 -74.60 -22.70 -5.77
C SER A 169 -73.97 -24.08 -5.52
N ARG A 170 -74.63 -25.18 -5.91
CA ARG A 170 -74.07 -26.54 -5.81
C ARG A 170 -72.84 -26.70 -6.69
N PHE A 171 -72.88 -26.26 -7.95
CA PHE A 171 -71.73 -26.32 -8.85
C PHE A 171 -70.58 -25.42 -8.41
N ASN A 172 -70.86 -24.23 -7.87
CA ASN A 172 -69.82 -23.36 -7.29
C ASN A 172 -69.10 -24.06 -6.12
N LEU A 173 -69.84 -24.65 -5.18
CA LEU A 173 -69.26 -25.40 -4.05
C LEU A 173 -68.42 -26.59 -4.52
N VAL A 174 -68.92 -27.39 -5.48
CA VAL A 174 -68.15 -28.47 -6.12
C VAL A 174 -66.84 -27.92 -6.70
N ASN A 175 -66.88 -26.81 -7.42
CA ASN A 175 -65.71 -26.23 -8.07
C ASN A 175 -64.66 -25.75 -7.06
N SER A 176 -65.06 -25.00 -6.01
CA SER A 176 -64.14 -24.53 -4.97
C SER A 176 -63.48 -25.69 -4.22
N LEU A 177 -64.24 -26.74 -3.87
CA LEU A 177 -63.70 -27.96 -3.25
C LEU A 177 -62.77 -28.73 -4.22
N MET A 178 -63.11 -28.85 -5.50
CA MET A 178 -62.28 -29.54 -6.48
C MET A 178 -60.99 -28.80 -6.83
N ASN A 179 -60.97 -27.46 -6.73
CA ASN A 179 -59.77 -26.64 -6.83
C ASN A 179 -58.84 -26.86 -5.62
N ILE A 180 -59.37 -26.96 -4.40
CA ILE A 180 -58.60 -27.39 -3.22
C ILE A 180 -58.03 -28.80 -3.43
N GLU A 181 -58.84 -29.74 -3.96
CA GLU A 181 -58.39 -31.09 -4.26
C GLU A 181 -57.32 -31.16 -5.34
N SER A 182 -57.31 -30.28 -6.34
CA SER A 182 -56.24 -30.26 -7.36
C SER A 182 -54.96 -29.64 -6.78
N LYS A 183 -55.04 -28.41 -6.27
CA LYS A 183 -53.92 -27.63 -5.71
C LYS A 183 -53.12 -28.39 -4.66
N LYS A 184 -53.79 -29.01 -3.69
CA LYS A 184 -53.12 -29.72 -2.57
C LYS A 184 -52.19 -30.86 -3.01
N LYS A 185 -52.30 -31.34 -4.26
CA LYS A 185 -51.48 -32.42 -4.81
C LYS A 185 -50.10 -31.96 -5.31
N TYR A 186 -49.93 -30.67 -5.62
CA TYR A 186 -48.68 -30.14 -6.19
C TYR A 186 -48.17 -28.89 -5.47
N GLU A 187 -49.05 -27.93 -5.12
CA GLU A 187 -48.66 -26.60 -4.65
C GLU A 187 -47.76 -26.65 -3.40
N PHE A 188 -48.06 -27.54 -2.44
CA PHE A 188 -47.21 -27.74 -1.26
C PHE A 188 -45.91 -28.50 -1.56
N LEU A 189 -45.91 -29.45 -2.51
CA LEU A 189 -44.72 -30.22 -2.88
C LEU A 189 -43.72 -29.35 -3.65
N GLU A 190 -44.20 -28.52 -4.58
CA GLU A 190 -43.40 -27.49 -5.26
C GLU A 190 -42.77 -26.53 -4.26
N SER A 191 -43.60 -25.99 -3.35
CA SER A 191 -43.16 -25.01 -2.36
C SER A 191 -42.09 -25.60 -1.44
N ILE A 192 -42.30 -26.80 -0.89
CA ILE A 192 -41.31 -27.48 -0.04
C ILE A 192 -40.03 -27.83 -0.83
N SER A 193 -40.16 -28.32 -2.07
CA SER A 193 -38.99 -28.66 -2.90
C SER A 193 -38.13 -27.44 -3.22
N ALA A 194 -38.76 -26.30 -3.51
CA ALA A 194 -38.06 -25.04 -3.75
C ALA A 194 -37.36 -24.51 -2.49
N ILE A 195 -37.91 -24.74 -1.28
CA ILE A 195 -37.21 -24.43 -0.02
C ILE A 195 -36.02 -25.39 0.21
N MET A 196 -36.13 -26.67 -0.14
CA MET A 196 -34.98 -27.61 -0.07
C MET A 196 -33.87 -27.22 -1.05
N ASP A 197 -34.21 -26.76 -2.25
CA ASP A 197 -33.24 -26.24 -3.22
C ASP A 197 -32.64 -24.89 -2.79
N ALA A 198 -33.42 -23.99 -2.20
CA ALA A 198 -32.90 -22.76 -1.61
C ALA A 198 -31.91 -23.04 -0.46
N HIS A 199 -32.19 -24.06 0.38
CA HIS A 199 -31.24 -24.57 1.37
C HIS A 199 -29.96 -25.13 0.74
N LEU A 200 -30.08 -25.94 -0.31
CA LEU A 200 -28.93 -26.48 -1.03
C LEU A 200 -28.06 -25.37 -1.63
N ARG A 201 -28.68 -24.32 -2.20
CA ARG A 201 -27.97 -23.13 -2.70
C ARG A 201 -27.27 -22.36 -1.57
N TYR A 202 -27.93 -22.12 -0.44
CA TYR A 202 -27.31 -21.49 0.73
C TYR A 202 -26.06 -22.25 1.22
N PHE A 203 -26.16 -23.58 1.37
CA PHE A 203 -25.01 -24.39 1.82
C PHE A 203 -23.88 -24.46 0.79
N LYS A 204 -24.19 -24.45 -0.51
CA LYS A 204 -23.17 -24.36 -1.58
C LYS A 204 -22.42 -23.03 -1.54
N LEU A 205 -23.14 -21.90 -1.54
CA LEU A 205 -22.53 -20.56 -1.49
C LEU A 205 -21.64 -20.39 -0.25
N GLY A 206 -22.10 -20.84 0.93
CA GLY A 206 -21.28 -20.83 2.14
C GLY A 206 -20.04 -21.72 2.06
N TYR A 207 -20.15 -22.91 1.46
CA TYR A 207 -19.00 -23.81 1.25
C TYR A 207 -18.00 -23.22 0.24
N GLU A 208 -18.49 -22.68 -0.88
CA GLU A 208 -17.68 -22.08 -1.94
C GLU A 208 -16.91 -20.85 -1.43
N LEU A 209 -17.56 -19.99 -0.62
CA LEU A 209 -16.91 -18.87 0.08
C LEU A 209 -15.81 -19.36 1.03
N PHE A 210 -16.10 -20.27 1.97
CA PHE A 210 -15.10 -20.71 2.94
C PHE A 210 -13.98 -21.55 2.31
N SER A 211 -14.23 -22.26 1.21
CA SER A 211 -13.20 -22.96 0.44
C SER A 211 -12.24 -21.98 -0.24
N GLN A 212 -12.74 -20.86 -0.80
CA GLN A 212 -11.89 -19.78 -1.31
C GLN A 212 -11.09 -19.08 -0.19
N MET A 213 -11.64 -18.98 1.02
CA MET A 213 -10.92 -18.45 2.18
C MET A 213 -9.91 -19.43 2.81
N GLU A 214 -10.03 -20.74 2.59
CA GLU A 214 -9.19 -21.76 3.24
C GLU A 214 -7.67 -21.49 3.13
N PRO A 215 -7.08 -21.21 1.94
CA PRO A 215 -5.65 -20.88 1.86
C PRO A 215 -5.29 -19.60 2.64
N TYR A 216 -6.19 -18.60 2.67
CA TYR A 216 -5.98 -17.36 3.40
C TYR A 216 -6.03 -17.57 4.93
N ILE A 217 -6.95 -18.40 5.43
CA ILE A 217 -7.01 -18.79 6.85
C ILE A 217 -5.68 -19.43 7.30
N HIS A 218 -5.14 -20.35 6.50
CA HIS A 218 -3.86 -20.99 6.77
C HIS A 218 -2.67 -20.01 6.67
N GLN A 219 -2.70 -19.07 5.72
CA GLN A 219 -1.70 -18.01 5.58
C GLN A 219 -1.67 -17.09 6.82
N VAL A 220 -2.85 -16.66 7.31
CA VAL A 220 -2.99 -15.81 8.49
C VAL A 220 -2.53 -16.53 9.76
N LEU A 221 -2.87 -17.82 9.92
CA LEU A 221 -2.36 -18.65 11.03
C LEU A 221 -0.83 -18.76 11.00
N THR A 222 -0.24 -18.96 9.81
CA THR A 222 1.21 -19.02 9.62
C THR A 222 1.89 -17.68 9.95
N TYR A 223 1.30 -16.56 9.54
CA TYR A 223 1.77 -15.22 9.90
C TYR A 223 1.71 -14.97 11.42
N ALA A 224 0.63 -15.37 12.08
CA ALA A 224 0.49 -15.25 13.54
C ALA A 224 1.54 -16.08 14.30
N GLN A 225 1.83 -17.30 13.82
CA GLN A 225 2.90 -18.15 14.35
C GLN A 225 4.28 -17.47 14.21
N GLN A 226 4.62 -16.96 13.03
CA GLN A 226 5.88 -16.24 12.78
C GLN A 226 6.02 -14.97 13.62
N SER A 227 4.94 -14.19 13.75
CA SER A 227 4.90 -12.97 14.58
C SER A 227 5.14 -13.27 16.05
N LYS A 228 4.57 -14.36 16.58
CA LYS A 228 4.80 -14.85 17.95
C LYS A 228 6.25 -15.31 18.17
N GLU A 229 6.87 -15.97 17.20
CA GLU A 229 8.28 -16.39 17.28
C GLU A 229 9.20 -15.16 17.27
N GLN A 230 8.98 -14.21 16.37
CA GLN A 230 9.72 -12.94 16.32
C GLN A 230 9.57 -12.13 17.61
N ALA A 231 8.36 -11.99 18.14
CA ALA A 231 8.10 -11.28 19.41
C ALA A 231 8.83 -11.95 20.59
N THR A 232 8.89 -13.29 20.60
CA THR A 232 9.64 -14.07 21.60
C THR A 232 11.15 -13.78 21.51
N ILE A 233 11.70 -13.77 20.29
CA ILE A 233 13.11 -13.46 20.01
C ILE A 233 13.44 -12.00 20.40
N GLU A 234 12.55 -11.04 20.14
CA GLU A 234 12.73 -9.64 20.54
C GLU A 234 12.64 -9.45 22.05
N GLN A 235 11.70 -10.14 22.72
CA GLN A 235 11.60 -10.18 24.16
C GLN A 235 12.87 -10.76 24.80
N GLU A 236 13.43 -11.85 24.24
CA GLU A 236 14.69 -12.44 24.74
C GLU A 236 15.89 -11.51 24.56
N LYS A 237 16.02 -10.88 23.38
CA LYS A 237 17.05 -9.84 23.10
C LYS A 237 16.94 -8.67 24.09
N LEU A 238 15.72 -8.23 24.40
CA LEU A 238 15.47 -7.17 25.39
C LEU A 238 15.86 -7.60 26.81
N HIS A 239 15.54 -8.84 27.22
CA HIS A 239 15.94 -9.37 28.54
C HIS A 239 17.45 -9.46 28.68
N LYS A 240 18.15 -10.00 27.66
CA LYS A 240 19.62 -10.05 27.63
C LYS A 240 20.22 -8.65 27.78
N ARG A 241 19.74 -7.68 27.01
CA ARG A 241 20.23 -6.29 27.08
C ARG A 241 19.92 -5.59 28.40
N ILE A 242 18.78 -5.87 29.03
CA ILE A 242 18.47 -5.39 30.38
C ILE A 242 19.42 -6.01 31.41
N GLN A 243 19.76 -7.29 31.27
CA GLN A 243 20.70 -7.98 32.15
C GLN A 243 22.13 -7.44 31.99
N GLU A 244 22.59 -7.20 30.75
CA GLU A 244 23.86 -6.53 30.45
C GLU A 244 23.95 -5.13 31.09
N PHE A 245 22.89 -4.32 31.00
CA PHE A 245 22.87 -3.01 31.65
C PHE A 245 22.89 -3.10 33.18
N ARG A 246 22.29 -4.13 33.79
CA ARG A 246 22.34 -4.37 35.24
C ARG A 246 23.73 -4.78 35.70
N THR A 247 24.33 -5.79 35.08
CA THR A 247 25.68 -6.26 35.45
C THR A 247 26.74 -5.20 35.21
N GLN A 248 26.63 -4.40 34.15
CA GLN A 248 27.51 -3.25 33.92
C GLN A 248 27.37 -2.19 35.02
N ALA A 249 26.15 -1.87 35.45
CA ALA A 249 25.91 -0.92 36.55
C ALA A 249 26.43 -1.45 37.91
N GLU A 250 26.31 -2.75 38.16
CA GLU A 250 26.89 -3.40 39.35
C GLU A 250 28.43 -3.35 39.31
N LEU A 251 29.05 -3.64 38.17
CA LEU A 251 30.51 -3.55 37.99
C LEU A 251 31.03 -2.12 38.14
N ASP A 252 30.32 -1.11 37.61
CA ASP A 252 30.73 0.29 37.76
C ASP A 252 30.47 0.84 39.18
N SER A 253 29.47 0.33 39.89
CA SER A 253 29.29 0.57 41.33
C SER A 253 30.46 0.00 42.14
N LEU A 254 30.88 -1.24 41.86
CA LEU A 254 32.05 -1.86 42.48
C LEU A 254 33.34 -1.08 42.18
N ARG A 255 33.55 -0.63 40.93
CA ARG A 255 34.67 0.24 40.53
C ARG A 255 34.63 1.63 41.17
N ALA A 256 33.46 2.15 41.50
CA ALA A 256 33.33 3.39 42.26
C ALA A 256 33.74 3.17 43.72
N SER A 257 33.34 2.03 44.32
CA SER A 257 33.67 1.67 45.71
C SER A 257 35.17 1.36 45.95
N SER A 258 35.90 0.89 44.93
CA SER A 258 37.32 0.53 45.06
C SER A 258 38.29 1.72 44.94
N LYS A 259 37.80 2.95 44.75
CA LYS A 259 38.63 4.16 44.79
C LYS A 259 38.95 4.61 46.22
N ILE A 260 39.78 3.82 46.90
CA ILE A 260 40.51 4.27 48.09
C ILE A 260 41.72 5.11 47.61
N GLU A 261 42.03 6.19 48.33
CA GLU A 261 43.03 7.18 47.93
C GLU A 261 44.47 6.64 47.95
N PRO A 262 45.26 6.82 46.87
CA PRO A 262 46.71 6.89 46.95
C PRO A 262 47.12 8.24 47.56
N SER A 263 48.00 8.23 48.55
CA SER A 263 48.45 9.43 49.25
C SER A 263 49.24 10.39 48.36
N ALA A 264 49.19 11.68 48.70
CA ALA A 264 49.85 12.74 47.92
C ALA A 264 51.38 12.66 48.02
N ALA A 265 52.06 12.69 46.87
CA ALA A 265 53.48 13.01 46.74
C ALA A 265 53.72 13.84 45.47
N VAL A 266 54.49 14.92 45.65
CA VAL A 266 54.84 15.97 44.68
C VAL A 266 55.59 15.43 43.45
N ASP A 267 55.16 15.79 42.23
CA ASP A 267 55.91 16.74 41.38
C ASP A 267 55.01 17.39 40.29
N GLY A 268 55.51 18.44 39.63
CA GLY A 268 54.69 19.46 38.96
C GLY A 268 54.57 19.43 37.43
N ASN A 269 53.52 20.09 36.97
CA ASN A 269 53.43 20.85 35.71
C ASN A 269 53.73 20.14 34.36
N ARG A 270 52.69 19.58 33.72
CA ARG A 270 51.97 20.26 32.60
C ARG A 270 50.85 19.40 31.96
N ALA A 271 50.11 20.04 31.04
CA ALA A 271 49.39 19.43 29.90
C ALA A 271 47.96 18.86 30.04
N PHE A 272 47.16 19.20 31.08
CA PHE A 272 45.71 18.92 31.03
C PHE A 272 44.88 19.90 30.17
N GLY A 273 45.38 21.10 29.89
CA GLY A 273 44.63 22.11 29.12
C GLY A 273 44.57 21.90 27.60
N LEU A 274 45.47 21.09 27.02
CA LEU A 274 45.68 21.05 25.56
C LEU A 274 44.92 19.93 24.82
N ALA A 275 44.35 18.97 25.55
CA ALA A 275 43.64 17.82 24.98
C ALA A 275 42.14 18.09 24.70
N SER A 276 41.54 19.07 25.37
CA SER A 276 40.10 19.36 25.23
C SER A 276 39.79 20.06 23.90
N TYR A 277 40.56 21.11 23.57
CA TYR A 277 40.39 21.88 22.33
C TYR A 277 40.61 21.05 21.06
N LYS A 278 41.63 20.17 21.01
CA LYS A 278 41.84 19.27 19.86
C LYS A 278 40.66 18.34 19.57
N ASN A 279 39.95 17.90 20.61
CA ASN A 279 38.72 17.10 20.49
C ASN A 279 37.47 17.95 20.20
N ILE A 280 37.57 19.27 20.24
CA ILE A 280 36.53 20.21 19.81
C ILE A 280 36.74 20.54 18.33
N ASP A 281 37.98 20.89 17.93
CA ASP A 281 38.35 21.13 16.53
C ASP A 281 38.03 19.92 15.62
N ALA A 282 38.37 18.70 16.06
CA ALA A 282 38.07 17.46 15.32
C ALA A 282 36.56 17.19 15.17
N ILE A 283 35.72 17.70 16.09
CA ILE A 283 34.25 17.58 16.02
C ILE A 283 33.64 18.75 15.22
N MET A 284 34.27 19.92 15.21
CA MET A 284 33.88 21.05 14.36
C MET A 284 34.21 20.79 12.88
N GLN A 285 35.29 20.08 12.58
CA GLN A 285 35.64 19.68 11.21
C GLN A 285 34.68 18.63 10.62
N SER A 286 33.94 17.86 11.43
CA SER A 286 32.94 16.91 10.92
C SER A 286 31.66 17.58 10.40
N SER A 287 31.46 18.88 10.68
CA SER A 287 30.33 19.68 10.20
C SER A 287 30.24 19.78 8.67
N ALA A 288 31.33 19.52 7.94
CA ALA A 288 31.35 19.50 6.47
C ALA A 288 30.40 18.46 5.84
N ASN A 289 30.00 17.42 6.57
CA ASN A 289 29.13 16.35 6.07
C ASN A 289 27.62 16.63 6.23
N GLY A 290 27.21 17.84 6.64
CA GLY A 290 25.80 18.25 6.77
C GLY A 290 24.97 17.49 7.83
N LYS A 291 25.56 16.52 8.52
CA LYS A 291 24.88 15.61 9.44
C LYS A 291 24.95 16.15 10.88
N VAL A 292 23.78 16.44 11.44
CA VAL A 292 23.64 16.90 12.82
C VAL A 292 24.08 15.80 13.79
N GLN A 293 25.11 16.06 14.59
CA GLN A 293 25.65 15.13 15.56
C GLN A 293 25.67 15.75 16.96
N THR A 294 25.21 15.00 17.97
CA THR A 294 25.23 15.40 19.37
C THR A 294 26.68 15.45 19.89
N MET A 295 27.15 16.63 20.31
CA MET A 295 28.43 16.83 20.98
C MET A 295 28.40 16.38 22.45
N LYS A 296 27.30 16.70 23.14
CA LYS A 296 27.04 16.31 24.53
C LYS A 296 25.53 16.30 24.80
N GLN A 297 25.07 15.33 25.57
CA GLN A 297 23.70 15.28 26.08
C GLN A 297 23.71 14.81 27.54
N GLY A 298 22.75 15.26 28.33
CA GLY A 298 22.68 14.93 29.75
C GLY A 298 21.66 15.77 30.51
N TYR A 299 21.52 15.48 31.80
CA TYR A 299 20.66 16.27 32.67
C TYR A 299 21.42 17.45 33.28
N LEU A 300 20.81 18.63 33.25
CA LEU A 300 21.23 19.79 34.05
C LEU A 300 20.03 20.33 34.84
N LEU A 301 20.32 20.85 36.02
CA LEU A 301 19.38 21.64 36.81
C LEU A 301 19.35 23.06 36.23
N LYS A 302 18.18 23.52 35.77
CA LYS A 302 17.99 24.88 35.24
C LYS A 302 17.21 25.73 36.24
N ARG A 303 17.72 26.91 36.60
CA ARG A 303 17.01 27.88 37.45
C ARG A 303 15.82 28.50 36.70
N SER A 304 14.70 28.71 37.37
CA SER A 304 13.56 29.46 36.84
C SER A 304 13.88 30.95 36.75
N SER A 305 13.26 31.66 35.80
CA SER A 305 13.28 33.13 35.74
C SER A 305 12.00 33.75 36.35
N SER A 306 11.46 33.09 37.37
CA SER A 306 10.41 33.60 38.26
C SER A 306 11.04 34.10 39.55
N LEU A 307 10.39 35.03 40.26
CA LEU A 307 10.89 35.65 41.50
C LEU A 307 11.29 34.64 42.60
N ARG A 308 10.70 33.42 42.59
CA ARG A 308 11.03 32.32 43.53
C ARG A 308 12.27 31.51 43.15
N GLY A 309 12.79 31.66 41.93
CA GLY A 309 14.05 31.07 41.49
C GLY A 309 14.11 29.54 41.41
N ASP A 310 12.98 28.80 41.43
CA ASP A 310 12.99 27.32 41.54
C ASP A 310 13.83 26.60 40.48
N TRP A 311 14.66 25.64 40.91
CA TRP A 311 15.47 24.77 40.05
C TRP A 311 14.66 23.61 39.46
N LYS A 312 14.89 23.29 38.17
CA LYS A 312 14.13 22.23 37.46
C LYS A 312 15.10 21.41 36.58
N ARG A 313 15.25 20.12 36.88
CA ARG A 313 16.08 19.17 36.10
C ARG A 313 15.51 19.04 34.68
N ARG A 314 16.33 19.21 33.65
CA ARG A 314 15.95 19.11 32.23
C ARG A 314 17.04 18.37 31.46
N PHE A 315 16.66 17.64 30.42
CA PHE A 315 17.62 17.00 29.53
C PHE A 315 18.03 18.00 28.45
N PHE A 316 19.32 18.32 28.39
CA PHE A 316 19.93 19.21 27.42
C PHE A 316 20.68 18.39 26.36
N VAL A 317 20.70 18.91 25.13
CA VAL A 317 21.43 18.36 23.99
C VAL A 317 22.12 19.52 23.27
N LEU A 318 23.42 19.40 23.03
CA LEU A 318 24.23 20.30 22.22
C LEU A 318 24.65 19.56 20.94
N ASN A 319 24.44 20.17 19.77
CA ASN A 319 24.89 19.60 18.49
C ASN A 319 26.15 20.30 17.93
N ASN A 320 26.80 19.67 16.93
CA ASN A 320 27.96 20.19 16.20
C ASN A 320 27.70 21.49 15.44
N GLN A 321 26.43 21.83 15.18
CA GLN A 321 25.99 23.10 14.60
C GLN A 321 25.80 24.22 15.66
N GLY A 322 26.29 24.02 16.89
CA GLY A 322 26.20 25.00 17.97
C GLY A 322 24.78 25.27 18.51
N SER A 323 23.78 24.49 18.12
CA SER A 323 22.43 24.58 18.67
C SER A 323 22.36 23.81 19.99
N LEU A 324 22.16 24.54 21.08
CA LEU A 324 21.81 23.98 22.38
C LEU A 324 20.28 23.96 22.54
N TYR A 325 19.70 22.84 22.93
CA TYR A 325 18.27 22.76 23.22
C TYR A 325 17.98 21.84 24.41
N TYR A 326 16.80 22.02 25.01
CA TYR A 326 16.37 21.21 26.16
C TYR A 326 14.93 20.77 26.07
N TYR A 327 14.67 19.56 26.56
CA TYR A 327 13.33 18.97 26.58
C TYR A 327 12.62 19.25 27.91
N ARG A 328 11.34 19.60 27.83
CA ARG A 328 10.37 19.50 28.93
C ARG A 328 9.40 18.36 28.62
N ILE A 329 9.19 17.47 29.58
CA ILE A 329 7.99 16.64 29.62
C ILE A 329 6.81 17.58 29.89
N LYS A 330 5.81 17.62 29.00
CA LYS A 330 4.48 18.10 29.34
C LYS A 330 3.85 16.99 30.19
N GLY A 331 3.48 17.28 31.43
CA GLY A 331 2.75 16.30 32.24
C GLY A 331 1.45 15.93 31.54
N THR A 332 1.18 14.64 31.37
CA THR A 332 -0.14 14.15 31.04
C THR A 332 -1.11 14.66 32.09
N LYS A 333 -2.19 15.35 31.68
CA LYS A 333 -3.33 15.54 32.58
C LYS A 333 -3.88 14.15 32.88
N PRO A 334 -4.07 13.75 34.15
CA PRO A 334 -4.72 12.48 34.43
C PRO A 334 -6.16 12.53 33.91
N MET A 335 -6.53 11.59 33.04
CA MET A 335 -7.94 11.33 32.75
C MET A 335 -8.56 10.71 34.01
N GLY A 336 -9.34 11.50 34.75
CA GLY A 336 -9.79 11.08 36.09
C GLY A 336 -10.74 12.04 36.79
N SER A 337 -11.69 12.65 36.07
CA SER A 337 -12.90 13.27 36.65
C SER A 337 -13.83 13.83 35.56
N GLN A 338 -14.68 12.97 34.97
CA GLN A 338 -15.96 13.46 34.44
C GLN A 338 -16.93 13.55 35.61
N SER A 339 -17.00 14.70 36.28
CA SER A 339 -18.10 15.03 37.17
C SER A 339 -19.23 15.65 36.36
N HIS A 340 -20.43 15.06 36.45
CA HIS A 340 -21.63 15.66 35.86
C HIS A 340 -21.96 16.98 36.54
N HIS A 341 -22.10 18.07 35.77
CA HIS A 341 -23.07 19.12 36.07
C HIS A 341 -23.55 19.79 34.77
N ASN A 342 -24.80 20.26 34.80
CA ASN A 342 -25.59 20.60 33.62
C ASN A 342 -25.57 22.10 33.28
N LEU A 343 -25.98 22.40 32.03
CA LEU A 343 -26.58 23.65 31.56
C LEU A 343 -25.78 24.97 31.77
N ARG A 344 -25.21 25.49 30.67
CA ARG A 344 -25.74 26.75 30.09
C ARG A 344 -25.37 26.97 28.62
N SER A 345 -26.29 27.63 27.93
CA SER A 345 -26.24 28.27 26.60
C SER A 345 -27.13 29.53 26.75
N PRO A 346 -27.07 30.59 25.92
CA PRO A 346 -26.36 30.79 24.64
C PRO A 346 -25.28 31.91 24.77
N GLU A 347 -24.75 32.67 23.78
CA GLU A 347 -25.21 33.15 22.46
C GLU A 347 -24.09 33.31 21.40
N HIS A 348 -24.51 33.72 20.20
CA HIS A 348 -23.78 33.89 18.95
C HIS A 348 -22.52 34.78 19.00
N HIS A 349 -21.58 34.51 18.08
CA HIS A 349 -21.35 35.40 16.94
C HIS A 349 -20.74 34.64 15.74
N SER A 350 -20.99 35.13 14.53
CA SER A 350 -20.68 34.45 13.26
C SER A 350 -19.29 34.82 12.69
N GLY A 351 -18.57 33.82 12.19
CA GLY A 351 -17.34 34.00 11.39
C GLY A 351 -17.30 33.04 10.20
N VAL A 352 -17.87 33.46 9.07
CA VAL A 352 -17.70 32.76 7.78
C VAL A 352 -16.30 33.07 7.25
N PHE A 353 -15.73 32.18 6.43
CA PHE A 353 -14.33 32.17 5.96
C PHE A 353 -13.29 31.76 7.03
N GLY A 354 -13.22 30.45 7.30
CA GLY A 354 -12.17 29.85 8.16
C GLY A 354 -11.89 28.36 7.91
N ARG A 355 -12.43 27.76 6.84
CA ARG A 355 -12.32 26.33 6.54
C ARG A 355 -11.93 26.06 5.09
N PHE A 356 -10.63 26.13 4.78
CA PHE A 356 -9.95 25.28 3.78
C PHE A 356 -8.44 25.58 3.76
N ARG A 357 -7.66 24.80 4.55
CA ARG A 357 -6.22 24.47 4.41
C ARG A 357 -5.61 24.07 5.77
N SER A 358 -5.72 22.79 6.13
CA SER A 358 -4.69 22.03 6.88
C SER A 358 -5.13 20.56 7.04
N ARG A 359 -5.17 19.80 5.94
CA ARG A 359 -5.03 18.34 6.00
C ARG A 359 -3.55 18.04 5.77
N HIS A 360 -2.83 17.62 6.80
CA HIS A 360 -1.71 16.66 6.78
C HIS A 360 -1.15 16.50 8.21
N ARG A 361 -0.64 15.30 8.51
CA ARG A 361 -0.14 14.86 9.83
C ARG A 361 -1.15 14.95 10.97
N VAL A 362 -1.86 13.84 11.20
CA VAL A 362 -2.14 13.41 12.58
C VAL A 362 -0.77 13.20 13.26
N PRO A 363 -0.46 13.88 14.37
CA PRO A 363 0.81 13.67 15.07
C PRO A 363 0.81 12.30 15.72
N SER A 364 1.96 11.63 15.74
CA SER A 364 2.08 10.37 16.49
C SER A 364 1.82 10.63 18.00
N LEU A 365 1.19 9.66 18.68
CA LEU A 365 0.69 9.85 20.05
C LEU A 365 1.78 10.33 21.05
N ASN A 366 3.06 10.02 20.77
CA ASN A 366 4.22 10.40 21.57
C ASN A 366 4.74 11.83 21.35
N GLU A 367 4.56 12.44 20.16
CA GLU A 367 5.11 13.78 19.86
C GLU A 367 4.51 14.88 20.76
N ASN A 368 3.29 14.65 21.28
CA ASN A 368 2.64 15.60 22.17
C ASN A 368 3.24 15.66 23.59
N ILE A 369 3.99 14.65 24.02
CA ILE A 369 4.51 14.55 25.40
C ILE A 369 5.74 15.45 25.60
N LEU A 370 6.59 15.60 24.59
CA LEU A 370 7.86 16.33 24.69
C LEU A 370 7.78 17.72 24.06
N GLY A 371 8.03 18.76 24.84
CA GLY A 371 8.24 20.11 24.34
C GLY A 371 9.73 20.44 24.28
N CYS A 372 10.28 20.63 23.07
CA CYS A 372 11.63 21.16 22.90
C CYS A 372 11.66 22.69 23.16
N ARG A 373 12.83 23.22 23.56
CA ARG A 373 13.16 24.65 23.57
C ARG A 373 14.65 24.84 23.25
N THR A 374 14.94 25.61 22.21
CA THR A 374 16.30 26.05 21.86
C THR A 374 16.79 27.14 22.83
N VAL A 375 18.11 27.18 22.99
CA VAL A 375 18.89 28.23 23.64
C VAL A 375 19.79 28.79 22.54
N ASP A 376 19.62 30.06 22.19
CA ASP A 376 20.50 30.71 21.23
C ASP A 376 21.89 30.90 21.85
N LEU A 377 22.92 30.37 21.18
CA LEU A 377 24.33 30.49 21.57
C LEU A 377 25.09 31.54 20.74
N CYS A 378 24.51 32.09 19.68
CA CYS A 378 25.14 33.13 18.88
C CYS A 378 25.45 34.35 19.78
N THR A 379 26.69 34.86 19.73
CA THR A 379 27.21 35.94 20.59
C THR A 379 27.07 35.73 22.11
N SER A 380 26.74 34.52 22.57
CA SER A 380 26.56 34.23 24.00
C SER A 380 27.89 34.18 24.74
N THR A 381 27.88 34.48 26.04
CA THR A 381 29.06 34.33 26.91
C THR A 381 28.76 33.39 28.07
N ILE A 382 29.76 32.62 28.51
CA ILE A 382 29.66 31.81 29.73
C ILE A 382 30.39 32.52 30.86
N LYS A 383 29.72 32.69 32.01
CA LYS A 383 30.38 33.03 33.28
C LYS A 383 30.44 31.80 34.16
N MET A 384 31.63 31.49 34.65
CA MET A 384 31.86 30.46 35.67
C MET A 384 31.42 30.95 37.06
N ASP A 385 31.49 32.25 37.28
CA ASP A 385 31.21 32.86 38.57
C ASP A 385 29.70 33.08 38.78
N ALA A 386 29.22 32.62 39.93
CA ALA A 386 28.13 33.27 40.63
C ALA A 386 28.77 34.13 41.74
N GLU A 387 28.63 35.45 41.65
CA GLU A 387 29.10 36.39 42.68
C GLU A 387 28.12 36.42 43.89
N ASP A 388 27.13 35.51 43.91
CA ASP A 388 26.27 35.16 45.05
C ASP A 388 26.76 33.82 45.65
N THR A 389 27.16 33.83 46.92
CA THR A 389 28.19 32.91 47.49
C THR A 389 27.82 31.43 47.73
N ASP A 390 26.56 30.99 47.58
CA ASP A 390 26.12 29.66 48.05
C ASP A 390 25.93 28.58 46.94
N LEU A 391 26.09 28.93 45.66
CA LEU A 391 25.65 28.08 44.55
C LEU A 391 26.75 27.18 43.94
N ARG A 392 27.02 26.04 44.59
CA ARG A 392 27.96 25.01 44.11
C ARG A 392 27.62 24.48 42.70
N LEU A 393 28.66 24.16 41.93
CA LEU A 393 28.59 23.52 40.59
C LEU A 393 27.74 24.24 39.53
N CYS A 394 27.50 25.54 39.72
CA CYS A 394 26.71 26.36 38.80
C CYS A 394 27.56 27.02 37.70
N PHE A 395 26.91 27.40 36.60
CA PHE A 395 27.44 28.28 35.56
C PHE A 395 26.30 29.09 34.91
N ARG A 396 26.63 30.21 34.25
CA ARG A 396 25.66 31.09 33.59
C ARG A 396 25.95 31.19 32.10
N ILE A 397 25.00 30.84 31.24
CA ILE A 397 25.02 31.22 29.82
C ILE A 397 24.26 32.54 29.68
N ILE A 398 24.93 33.59 29.22
CA ILE A 398 24.36 34.91 28.97
C ILE A 398 24.17 35.04 27.45
N SER A 399 22.94 34.82 26.99
CA SER A 399 22.52 34.98 25.60
C SER A 399 21.78 36.33 25.46
N PRO A 400 21.85 37.02 24.30
CA PRO A 400 21.27 38.37 24.14
C PRO A 400 19.79 38.49 24.55
N LEU A 401 19.02 37.43 24.36
CA LEU A 401 17.60 37.38 24.70
C LEU A 401 17.32 36.95 26.16
N LYS A 402 18.25 36.22 26.81
CA LYS A 402 18.03 35.62 28.13
C LYS A 402 19.30 35.05 28.79
N THR A 403 19.46 35.28 30.09
CA THR A 403 20.42 34.53 30.92
C THR A 403 19.85 33.20 31.40
N TYR A 404 20.65 32.13 31.30
CA TYR A 404 20.34 30.77 31.75
C TYR A 404 21.34 30.36 32.85
N THR A 405 20.89 30.34 34.11
CA THR A 405 21.65 29.71 35.20
C THR A 405 21.42 28.20 35.17
N LEU A 406 22.52 27.44 35.07
CA LEU A 406 22.56 25.99 35.00
C LEU A 406 23.45 25.43 36.12
N GLN A 407 23.18 24.19 36.54
CA GLN A 407 23.94 23.48 37.56
C GLN A 407 24.12 22.03 37.13
N ALA A 408 25.35 21.53 37.24
CA ALA A 408 25.76 20.16 36.90
C ALA A 408 25.85 19.27 38.14
N GLU A 409 25.86 17.94 37.95
CA GLU A 409 25.83 16.96 39.04
C GLU A 409 27.22 16.70 39.66
N ASN A 410 28.32 17.04 38.98
CA ASN A 410 29.69 17.01 39.51
C ASN A 410 30.61 18.03 38.79
N ASP A 411 31.82 18.26 39.31
CA ASP A 411 32.76 19.27 38.79
C ASP A 411 33.29 18.94 37.38
N ALA A 412 33.61 17.67 37.11
CA ALA A 412 34.08 17.23 35.80
C ALA A 412 32.99 17.41 34.72
N ASP A 413 31.73 17.08 35.02
CA ASP A 413 30.61 17.32 34.12
C ASP A 413 30.33 18.83 33.93
N ARG A 414 30.46 19.64 34.98
CA ARG A 414 30.40 21.11 34.87
C ARG A 414 31.44 21.62 33.87
N MET A 415 32.69 21.20 34.04
CA MET A 415 33.79 21.65 33.18
C MET A 415 33.66 21.13 31.74
N ASP A 416 33.19 19.90 31.52
CA ASP A 416 32.91 19.39 30.17
C ASP A 416 31.75 20.14 29.51
N TRP A 417 30.64 20.40 30.20
CA TRP A 417 29.57 21.27 29.67
C TRP A 417 30.07 22.67 29.31
N ILE A 418 30.84 23.31 30.19
CA ILE A 418 31.44 24.63 29.92
C ILE A 418 32.34 24.57 28.69
N ASN A 419 33.25 23.60 28.61
CA ASN A 419 34.19 23.47 27.49
C ASN A 419 33.47 23.22 26.16
N LYS A 420 32.50 22.30 26.11
CA LYS A 420 31.75 21.98 24.89
C LYS A 420 30.87 23.14 24.42
N ILE A 421 30.20 23.84 25.34
CA ILE A 421 29.38 25.01 24.99
C ILE A 421 30.27 26.20 24.58
N THR A 422 31.43 26.41 25.23
CA THR A 422 32.39 27.46 24.83
C THR A 422 32.94 27.20 23.43
N GLY A 423 33.33 25.95 23.13
CA GLY A 423 33.76 25.54 21.80
C GLY A 423 32.68 25.73 20.74
N ALA A 424 31.42 25.41 21.06
CA ALA A 424 30.28 25.67 20.17
C ALA A 424 30.05 27.16 19.90
N ILE A 425 30.16 28.03 20.91
CA ILE A 425 30.08 29.49 20.75
C ILE A 425 31.23 30.00 19.87
N GLN A 426 32.46 29.53 20.10
CA GLN A 426 33.62 29.87 19.27
C GLN A 426 33.46 29.37 17.83
N SER A 427 32.89 28.18 17.61
CA SER A 427 32.55 27.67 16.29
C SER A 427 31.57 28.58 15.54
N LEU A 428 30.50 29.03 16.21
CA LEU A 428 29.49 29.91 15.62
C LEU A 428 30.11 31.26 15.20
N LEU A 429 30.88 31.88 16.10
CA LEU A 429 31.59 33.15 15.83
C LEU A 429 32.60 33.00 14.68
N ASN A 430 33.38 31.90 14.66
CA ASN A 430 34.34 31.62 13.59
C ASN A 430 33.64 31.36 12.25
N SER A 431 32.47 30.70 12.24
CA SER A 431 31.69 30.51 11.01
C SER A 431 31.14 31.83 10.44
N GLN A 432 30.73 32.77 11.30
CA GLN A 432 30.32 34.12 10.89
C GLN A 432 31.49 34.98 10.38
N LEU A 433 32.73 34.67 10.77
CA LEU A 433 33.95 35.29 10.24
C LEU A 433 34.49 34.61 8.97
N LEU A 434 33.94 33.46 8.57
CA LEU A 434 34.35 32.70 7.38
C LEU A 434 33.46 32.92 6.15
N GLU A 435 32.43 33.77 6.25
CA GLU A 435 31.63 34.24 5.09
C GLU A 435 32.34 35.36 4.29
N GLN A 436 33.63 35.15 3.96
CA GLN A 436 34.29 35.71 2.77
C GLN A 436 35.55 34.87 2.41
N PRO A 437 35.99 34.86 1.13
CA PRO A 437 36.35 33.58 0.50
C PRO A 437 37.83 33.17 0.51
N HIS A 438 38.10 32.02 1.17
CA HIS A 438 39.11 31.00 0.79
C HIS A 438 40.62 31.42 0.81
N PRO A 439 41.62 30.50 0.63
CA PRO A 439 41.57 29.03 0.62
C PRO A 439 42.60 28.30 1.54
N ARG A 440 42.19 27.12 2.05
CA ARG A 440 42.95 25.83 2.19
C ARG A 440 44.30 25.69 2.95
N ASN A 441 44.49 24.43 3.42
CA ASN A 441 45.71 23.60 3.52
C ASN A 441 46.51 23.44 4.86
N VAL A 442 47.12 22.28 5.21
CA VAL A 442 46.80 20.82 4.96
C VAL A 442 47.79 19.84 5.70
N ASN A 443 47.42 18.55 5.87
CA ASN A 443 48.27 17.36 6.17
C ASN A 443 48.97 17.24 7.57
N LEU A 444 49.63 16.14 7.99
CA LEU A 444 50.24 14.88 7.42
C LEU A 444 50.38 13.82 8.58
N ARG A 445 50.54 12.47 8.57
CA ARG A 445 50.69 11.24 7.70
C ARG A 445 50.32 9.99 8.61
N SER A 446 50.60 8.66 8.49
CA SER A 446 51.20 7.61 7.61
C SER A 446 50.88 6.21 8.26
N SER A 447 51.31 4.98 7.87
CA SER A 447 51.56 4.21 6.60
C SER A 447 52.22 2.82 6.94
N LYS A 448 52.16 1.80 6.04
CA LYS A 448 52.90 0.48 6.04
C LYS A 448 52.37 -0.66 6.97
N SER A 449 52.53 -2.00 6.79
CA SER A 449 52.88 -2.97 5.68
C SER A 449 52.97 -4.43 6.29
N ALA A 450 53.11 -5.64 5.67
CA ALA A 450 53.14 -6.19 4.29
C ALA A 450 53.24 -7.77 4.24
N LEU A 451 52.79 -8.42 3.11
CA LEU A 451 53.44 -9.54 2.33
C LEU A 451 53.37 -11.07 2.68
N GLY A 452 52.85 -11.90 1.72
CA GLY A 452 53.35 -13.24 1.28
C GLY A 452 52.75 -14.57 1.86
N THR A 453 52.81 -15.79 1.23
CA THR A 453 52.99 -16.25 -0.20
C THR A 453 52.78 -17.80 -0.43
N TYR A 454 52.43 -18.22 -1.68
CA TYR A 454 52.65 -19.54 -2.38
C TYR A 454 51.69 -20.78 -2.27
N ASP A 455 51.86 -21.71 -3.24
CA ASP A 455 50.91 -22.70 -3.86
C ASP A 455 51.30 -24.21 -3.75
N VAL A 456 50.39 -25.14 -4.17
CA VAL A 456 50.61 -26.27 -5.14
C VAL A 456 49.38 -27.21 -5.31
N ARG A 457 49.20 -27.83 -6.51
CA ARG A 457 48.25 -28.94 -6.83
C ARG A 457 48.95 -30.09 -7.58
N PRO A 458 48.54 -31.37 -7.42
CA PRO A 458 47.82 -32.13 -8.49
C PRO A 458 46.85 -33.22 -7.92
N LEU A 459 46.39 -34.27 -8.65
CA LEU A 459 45.46 -34.33 -9.80
C LEU A 459 45.02 -35.79 -10.09
N ASN A 460 43.69 -36.06 -10.23
CA ASN A 460 43.03 -37.29 -10.74
C ASN A 460 43.30 -38.65 -10.01
N SER A 461 42.47 -39.71 -10.10
CA SER A 461 41.02 -39.88 -10.40
C SER A 461 40.58 -41.35 -10.17
N ASN A 462 39.42 -41.60 -9.52
CA ASN A 462 38.41 -42.63 -9.91
C ASN A 462 37.26 -42.77 -8.87
N GLU A 463 36.23 -43.52 -9.25
CA GLU A 463 34.93 -43.74 -8.60
C GLU A 463 35.02 -44.75 -7.42
N SER A 464 34.05 -44.93 -6.50
CA SER A 464 32.63 -44.54 -6.52
C SER A 464 32.02 -44.41 -5.11
N ARG A 465 30.89 -43.67 -5.02
CA ARG A 465 29.83 -43.72 -3.97
C ARG A 465 30.23 -43.76 -2.49
N GLU A 466 30.18 -42.59 -1.83
CA GLU A 466 29.62 -42.47 -0.47
C GLU A 466 29.01 -41.07 -0.28
N ASP A 467 28.00 -40.93 0.58
CA ASP A 467 27.19 -39.72 0.70
C ASP A 467 27.88 -38.62 1.54
N THR A 468 28.10 -37.44 0.96
CA THR A 468 28.33 -36.21 1.74
C THR A 468 27.73 -35.00 1.06
N ILE A 469 26.79 -34.35 1.74
CA ILE A 469 26.12 -33.12 1.31
C ILE A 469 27.15 -31.98 1.22
N LYS A 470 27.47 -31.55 0.01
CA LYS A 470 28.12 -30.25 -0.21
C LYS A 470 27.10 -29.14 -0.03
N PHE A 471 27.11 -28.49 1.13
CA PHE A 471 26.56 -27.14 1.25
C PHE A 471 27.31 -26.23 0.28
N ASN A 472 26.65 -25.78 -0.78
CA ASN A 472 27.19 -24.74 -1.65
C ASN A 472 27.42 -23.47 -0.83
N ARG A 473 28.56 -22.82 -1.05
CA ARG A 473 28.72 -21.44 -0.57
C ARG A 473 27.66 -20.57 -1.24
N ILE A 474 27.05 -19.69 -0.47
CA ILE A 474 26.28 -18.58 -1.03
C ILE A 474 27.30 -17.54 -1.48
N ASP A 475 27.57 -17.48 -2.78
CA ASP A 475 28.49 -16.49 -3.32
C ASP A 475 27.90 -15.09 -3.13
N SER A 476 28.74 -14.18 -2.62
CA SER A 476 28.29 -12.84 -2.27
C SER A 476 28.03 -12.01 -3.53
N VAL A 477 27.09 -11.06 -3.45
CA VAL A 477 26.89 -10.07 -4.51
C VAL A 477 28.18 -9.30 -4.82
N SER A 478 29.04 -9.06 -3.80
CA SER A 478 30.32 -8.40 -3.98
C SER A 478 31.30 -9.22 -4.84
N SER A 479 31.42 -10.53 -4.62
CA SER A 479 32.24 -11.40 -5.48
C SER A 479 31.70 -11.46 -6.92
N ILE A 480 30.39 -11.70 -7.08
CA ILE A 480 29.75 -11.80 -8.41
C ILE A 480 29.92 -10.51 -9.23
N LEU A 481 29.84 -9.33 -8.59
CA LEU A 481 29.99 -8.06 -9.29
C LEU A 481 31.46 -7.70 -9.59
N ARG A 482 32.42 -8.12 -8.76
CA ARG A 482 33.86 -7.86 -8.97
C ARG A 482 34.49 -8.75 -10.05
N GLU A 483 33.88 -9.90 -10.37
CA GLU A 483 34.30 -10.77 -11.49
C GLU A 483 34.01 -10.18 -12.88
N ILE A 484 33.19 -9.11 -12.95
CA ILE A 484 32.85 -8.41 -14.20
C ILE A 484 34.04 -7.55 -14.66
N PRO A 485 34.35 -7.46 -15.98
CA PRO A 485 35.53 -6.73 -16.46
C PRO A 485 35.69 -5.30 -15.93
N GLY A 486 36.79 -5.08 -15.18
CA GLY A 486 37.18 -3.80 -14.59
C GLY A 486 36.52 -3.47 -13.25
N ASN A 487 35.60 -4.31 -12.75
CA ASN A 487 34.93 -4.11 -11.46
C ASN A 487 35.79 -4.55 -10.26
N ASP A 488 36.94 -5.16 -10.51
CA ASP A 488 38.01 -5.42 -9.55
C ASP A 488 38.67 -4.12 -9.03
N LEU A 489 38.59 -3.03 -9.81
CA LEU A 489 39.10 -1.70 -9.49
C LEU A 489 37.97 -0.66 -9.47
N CYS A 490 38.11 0.37 -8.63
CA CYS A 490 37.26 1.56 -8.62
C CYS A 490 37.31 2.28 -9.98
N ALA A 491 36.14 2.56 -10.57
CA ALA A 491 36.01 3.20 -11.87
C ALA A 491 36.76 4.54 -11.99
N GLU A 492 36.89 5.28 -10.89
CA GLU A 492 37.39 6.66 -10.87
C GLU A 492 38.89 6.76 -10.54
N CYS A 493 39.34 6.08 -9.48
CA CYS A 493 40.70 6.21 -8.96
C CYS A 493 41.53 4.91 -9.01
N SER A 494 41.01 3.86 -9.64
CA SER A 494 41.65 2.54 -9.76
C SER A 494 42.06 1.89 -8.43
N ALA A 495 41.48 2.31 -7.30
CA ALA A 495 41.66 1.64 -6.01
C ALA A 495 41.02 0.24 -6.05
N PRO A 496 41.70 -0.82 -5.56
CA PRO A 496 41.18 -2.18 -5.61
C PRO A 496 39.96 -2.36 -4.70
N GLU A 497 39.21 -3.45 -4.94
CA GLU A 497 38.12 -3.92 -4.08
C GLU A 497 37.00 -2.87 -3.82
N PRO A 498 36.35 -2.31 -4.86
CA PRO A 498 35.25 -1.37 -4.68
C PRO A 498 34.03 -2.04 -4.04
N ASP A 499 33.53 -1.46 -2.94
CA ASP A 499 32.35 -1.93 -2.17
C ASP A 499 31.09 -1.07 -2.35
N TRP A 500 31.13 -0.11 -3.29
CA TRP A 500 30.00 0.76 -3.62
C TRP A 500 29.76 0.76 -5.13
N ALA A 501 28.56 1.10 -5.54
CA ALA A 501 28.14 1.20 -6.94
C ALA A 501 27.29 2.43 -7.19
N SER A 502 27.21 2.88 -8.44
CA SER A 502 26.21 3.85 -8.90
C SER A 502 25.31 3.20 -9.94
N LEU A 503 24.08 2.85 -9.54
CA LEU A 503 23.18 1.98 -10.33
C LEU A 503 22.95 2.48 -11.76
N ASN A 504 22.70 3.78 -11.93
CA ASN A 504 22.46 4.41 -13.23
C ASN A 504 23.71 4.63 -14.06
N LEU A 505 24.90 4.59 -13.46
CA LEU A 505 26.15 4.74 -14.19
C LEU A 505 26.74 3.37 -14.57
N GLY A 506 26.26 2.26 -14.00
CA GLY A 506 26.75 0.90 -14.30
C GLY A 506 28.12 0.56 -13.69
N ILE A 507 28.59 1.37 -12.73
CA ILE A 507 29.97 1.33 -12.21
C ILE A 507 30.08 0.92 -10.74
N LEU A 508 31.22 0.30 -10.38
CA LEU A 508 31.70 0.12 -9.01
C LEU A 508 32.77 1.16 -8.64
N VAL A 509 32.69 1.68 -7.41
CA VAL A 509 33.59 2.71 -6.86
C VAL A 509 34.00 2.38 -5.42
N CYS A 510 35.18 2.86 -5.00
CA CYS A 510 35.64 2.75 -3.61
C CYS A 510 34.85 3.69 -2.68
N ILE A 511 34.98 3.51 -1.36
CA ILE A 511 34.24 4.28 -0.35
C ILE A 511 34.44 5.80 -0.47
N GLU A 512 35.65 6.28 -0.76
CA GLU A 512 35.93 7.72 -0.91
C GLU A 512 35.23 8.31 -2.14
N CYS A 513 35.35 7.65 -3.30
CA CYS A 513 34.69 8.08 -4.52
C CYS A 513 33.16 7.99 -4.38
N SER A 514 32.65 7.00 -3.65
CA SER A 514 31.22 6.92 -3.29
C SER A 514 30.74 8.16 -2.51
N GLY A 515 31.61 8.77 -1.70
CA GLY A 515 31.36 10.04 -1.00
C GLY A 515 31.20 11.20 -1.97
N VAL A 516 32.11 11.34 -2.93
CA VAL A 516 32.02 12.36 -3.99
C VAL A 516 30.75 12.17 -4.82
N HIS A 517 30.48 10.94 -5.28
CA HIS A 517 29.29 10.62 -6.08
C HIS A 517 27.97 10.94 -5.36
N ARG A 518 27.92 10.84 -4.01
CA ARG A 518 26.75 11.27 -3.22
C ARG A 518 26.51 12.77 -3.27
N ASN A 519 27.57 13.58 -3.35
CA ASN A 519 27.48 15.04 -3.40
C ASN A 519 26.94 15.54 -4.75
N LEU A 520 27.05 14.75 -5.82
CA LEU A 520 26.44 15.05 -7.13
C LEU A 520 24.90 14.94 -7.10
N GLY A 521 24.35 14.21 -6.12
CA GLY A 521 22.92 13.96 -5.99
C GLY A 521 22.38 12.85 -6.90
N VAL A 522 21.21 12.32 -6.53
CA VAL A 522 20.61 11.09 -7.11
C VAL A 522 20.13 11.21 -8.56
N HIS A 523 20.16 12.42 -9.13
CA HIS A 523 19.85 12.68 -10.54
C HIS A 523 21.08 12.49 -11.45
N ILE A 524 22.30 12.52 -10.87
CA ILE A 524 23.56 12.23 -11.56
C ILE A 524 24.10 10.85 -11.16
N SER A 525 24.08 10.51 -9.86
CA SER A 525 24.63 9.23 -9.37
C SER A 525 23.79 8.61 -8.25
N LYS A 526 23.26 7.41 -8.52
CA LYS A 526 22.43 6.61 -7.59
C LYS A 526 23.28 5.65 -6.77
N VAL A 527 24.05 6.19 -5.81
CA VAL A 527 25.02 5.43 -4.99
C VAL A 527 24.37 4.40 -4.05
N ARG A 528 24.90 3.17 -4.02
CA ARG A 528 24.50 2.03 -3.17
C ARG A 528 25.70 1.19 -2.73
N SER A 529 25.57 0.48 -1.62
CA SER A 529 26.58 -0.45 -1.09
C SER A 529 26.40 -1.87 -1.63
N LEU A 530 27.50 -2.58 -1.88
CA LEU A 530 27.51 -4.00 -2.23
C LEU A 530 27.17 -4.91 -1.04
N THR A 531 27.37 -4.43 0.19
CA THR A 531 27.24 -5.22 1.42
C THR A 531 26.11 -4.76 2.33
N LEU A 532 25.77 -3.46 2.35
CA LEU A 532 24.73 -2.91 3.23
C LEU A 532 23.34 -2.84 2.56
N ASP A 533 23.28 -2.55 1.26
CA ASP A 533 22.02 -2.33 0.53
C ASP A 533 21.49 -3.62 -0.13
N VAL A 534 21.56 -4.75 0.57
CA VAL A 534 21.34 -6.12 0.01
C VAL A 534 20.04 -6.25 -0.80
N LYS A 535 18.94 -5.61 -0.37
CA LYS A 535 17.63 -5.65 -1.06
C LYS A 535 17.59 -4.96 -2.44
N VAL A 536 18.61 -4.17 -2.78
CA VAL A 536 18.68 -3.46 -4.08
C VAL A 536 19.18 -4.35 -5.20
N TRP A 537 19.92 -5.40 -4.87
CA TRP A 537 20.63 -6.26 -5.84
C TRP A 537 19.73 -7.37 -6.41
N GLU A 538 18.60 -6.98 -7.01
CA GLU A 538 17.78 -7.89 -7.83
C GLU A 538 18.60 -8.46 -9.00
N PRO A 539 18.31 -9.69 -9.50
CA PRO A 539 19.04 -10.30 -10.60
C PRO A 539 19.20 -9.38 -11.83
N THR A 540 18.14 -8.67 -12.21
CA THR A 540 18.13 -7.72 -13.34
C THR A 540 19.15 -6.58 -13.19
N ILE A 541 19.47 -6.17 -11.95
CA ILE A 541 20.54 -5.18 -11.67
C ILE A 541 21.91 -5.83 -11.89
N VAL A 542 22.10 -7.07 -11.40
CA VAL A 542 23.36 -7.81 -11.60
C VAL A 542 23.60 -8.08 -13.08
N ASP A 543 22.56 -8.43 -13.84
CA ASP A 543 22.63 -8.64 -15.29
C ASP A 543 22.86 -7.35 -16.09
N LEU A 544 22.27 -6.22 -15.66
CA LEU A 544 22.62 -4.89 -16.19
C LEU A 544 24.11 -4.59 -15.96
N PHE A 545 24.64 -4.86 -14.77
CA PHE A 545 26.07 -4.68 -14.47
C PHE A 545 26.96 -5.63 -15.28
N ARG A 546 26.55 -6.89 -15.53
CA ARG A 546 27.28 -7.84 -16.40
C ARG A 546 27.39 -7.35 -17.85
N ASN A 547 26.40 -6.62 -18.34
CA ASN A 547 26.40 -6.05 -19.69
C ASN A 547 27.14 -4.69 -19.77
N LEU A 548 27.20 -3.93 -18.67
CA LEU A 548 27.82 -2.61 -18.63
C LEU A 548 29.27 -2.64 -18.10
N GLY A 549 29.48 -2.92 -16.81
CA GLY A 549 30.81 -3.01 -16.18
C GLY A 549 31.68 -1.75 -16.22
N ASN A 550 32.63 -1.64 -15.30
CA ASN A 550 33.58 -0.52 -15.24
C ASN A 550 34.40 -0.37 -16.52
N ALA A 551 34.85 -1.47 -17.14
CA ALA A 551 35.69 -1.41 -18.34
C ALA A 551 34.96 -0.75 -19.52
N TYR A 552 33.75 -1.19 -19.85
CA TYR A 552 32.98 -0.61 -20.96
C TYR A 552 32.39 0.77 -20.59
N CYS A 553 31.88 0.97 -19.36
CA CYS A 553 31.41 2.30 -18.93
C CYS A 553 32.51 3.36 -19.05
N ASN A 554 33.73 3.07 -18.58
CA ASN A 554 34.86 3.99 -18.73
C ASN A 554 35.27 4.15 -20.22
N SER A 555 35.13 3.13 -21.07
CA SER A 555 35.38 3.25 -22.51
C SER A 555 34.43 4.23 -23.25
N VAL A 556 33.27 4.51 -22.66
CA VAL A 556 32.30 5.53 -23.12
C VAL A 556 32.60 6.89 -22.47
N TRP A 557 32.68 6.94 -21.13
CA TRP A 557 32.85 8.20 -20.38
C TRP A 557 34.23 8.85 -20.54
N GLU A 558 35.29 8.06 -20.70
CA GLU A 558 36.70 8.52 -20.75
C GLU A 558 37.26 8.54 -22.19
N ARG A 559 36.39 8.41 -23.20
CA ARG A 559 36.78 8.13 -24.59
C ARG A 559 37.72 9.17 -25.21
N THR A 560 37.63 10.44 -24.81
CA THR A 560 38.55 11.50 -25.29
C THR A 560 39.96 11.32 -24.72
N LEU A 561 40.10 10.90 -23.46
CA LEU A 561 41.40 10.64 -22.83
C LEU A 561 42.11 9.42 -23.45
N LEU A 562 41.35 8.41 -23.89
CA LEU A 562 41.89 7.26 -24.63
C LEU A 562 42.46 7.70 -26.00
N LEU A 563 41.73 8.53 -26.74
CA LEU A 563 42.16 9.05 -28.04
C LEU A 563 43.38 9.99 -27.97
N GLU A 564 43.56 10.74 -26.88
CA GLU A 564 44.77 11.55 -26.66
C GLU A 564 46.02 10.70 -26.39
N ASN A 565 45.88 9.56 -25.71
CA ASN A 565 46.99 8.63 -25.49
C ASN A 565 47.41 7.89 -26.77
N GLU A 566 46.47 7.55 -27.66
CA GLU A 566 46.77 6.96 -28.97
C GLU A 566 47.43 7.97 -29.92
N ARG A 567 47.04 9.25 -29.86
CA ARG A 567 47.57 10.34 -30.72
C ARG A 567 48.81 11.00 -30.14
N ALA A 568 49.79 10.20 -29.72
CA ALA A 568 51.07 10.64 -29.20
C ALA A 568 52.03 11.24 -30.26
N ASN A 569 51.53 12.09 -31.19
CA ASN A 569 52.33 12.98 -32.05
C ASN A 569 51.44 14.03 -32.75
N GLY A 570 51.43 15.27 -32.22
CA GLY A 570 50.87 16.44 -32.92
C GLY A 570 50.01 17.39 -32.07
N SER A 571 50.27 18.69 -32.16
CA SER A 571 49.40 19.80 -31.72
C SER A 571 48.78 19.69 -30.30
N LYS A 572 49.59 19.90 -29.25
CA LYS A 572 49.08 20.23 -27.91
C LYS A 572 48.46 21.64 -27.90
N ALA A 573 47.14 21.74 -28.00
CA ALA A 573 46.40 22.98 -27.76
C ALA A 573 45.00 22.71 -27.17
N ILE A 574 44.74 23.25 -25.97
CA ILE A 574 43.40 23.44 -25.36
C ILE A 574 42.57 22.15 -25.11
N ARG A 575 43.04 21.28 -24.18
CA ARG A 575 42.17 20.60 -23.18
C ARG A 575 42.89 19.82 -22.07
N ALA A 576 44.20 19.58 -22.20
CA ALA A 576 44.98 18.83 -21.20
C ALA A 576 45.10 19.54 -19.84
N SER A 577 44.26 19.17 -18.86
CA SER A 577 44.41 19.54 -17.45
C SER A 577 43.84 18.54 -16.42
N ILE A 578 43.16 17.47 -16.86
CA ILE A 578 42.41 16.56 -15.97
C ILE A 578 42.89 15.12 -16.18
N SER A 579 43.87 14.70 -15.36
CA SER A 579 44.38 13.33 -15.30
C SER A 579 43.48 12.41 -14.47
N LYS A 580 43.44 11.12 -14.79
CA LYS A 580 42.77 10.12 -13.95
C LYS A 580 43.52 9.97 -12.61
N PRO A 581 42.85 10.13 -11.45
CA PRO A 581 43.50 10.12 -10.14
C PRO A 581 43.96 8.72 -9.72
N GLY A 582 44.97 8.66 -8.85
CA GLY A 582 45.40 7.43 -8.20
C GLY A 582 44.63 7.09 -6.91
N PRO A 583 44.83 5.88 -6.33
CA PRO A 583 44.20 5.51 -5.06
C PRO A 583 44.60 6.42 -3.90
N GLU A 584 45.87 6.84 -3.85
CA GLU A 584 46.45 7.70 -2.80
C GLU A 584 46.26 9.20 -3.04
N ASP A 585 45.63 9.59 -4.15
CA ASP A 585 45.43 11.02 -4.46
C ASP A 585 44.44 11.69 -3.50
N ALA A 586 44.69 12.97 -3.22
CA ALA A 586 43.79 13.77 -2.39
C ALA A 586 42.37 13.78 -2.94
N ILE A 587 41.37 13.69 -2.07
CA ILE A 587 39.94 13.62 -2.45
C ILE A 587 39.49 14.79 -3.34
N GLN A 588 40.17 15.95 -3.27
CA GLN A 588 39.93 17.11 -4.13
C GLN A 588 40.30 16.85 -5.61
N HIS A 589 41.31 16.01 -5.90
CA HIS A 589 41.65 15.60 -7.27
C HIS A 589 40.60 14.62 -7.81
N LYS A 590 40.19 13.66 -6.96
CA LYS A 590 39.08 12.73 -7.25
C LYS A 590 37.76 13.48 -7.51
N GLU A 591 37.47 14.52 -6.72
CA GLU A 591 36.30 15.38 -6.89
C GLU A 591 36.29 16.15 -8.22
N ILE A 592 37.40 16.81 -8.57
CA ILE A 592 37.53 17.51 -9.87
C ILE A 592 37.37 16.53 -11.04
N TYR A 593 38.00 15.34 -10.96
CA TYR A 593 37.88 14.31 -11.99
C TYR A 593 36.44 13.85 -12.19
N ILE A 594 35.76 13.49 -11.10
CA ILE A 594 34.38 12.99 -11.09
C ILE A 594 33.39 14.05 -11.58
N GLN A 595 33.58 15.32 -11.21
CA GLN A 595 32.77 16.44 -11.72
C GLN A 595 32.97 16.64 -13.23
N ALA A 596 34.23 16.69 -13.70
CA ALA A 596 34.53 16.85 -15.12
C ALA A 596 34.03 15.67 -16.00
N LYS A 597 34.03 14.46 -15.44
CA LYS A 597 33.55 13.23 -16.10
C LYS A 597 32.02 13.20 -16.20
N TYR A 598 31.30 13.36 -15.09
CA TYR A 598 29.85 13.11 -15.02
C TYR A 598 28.96 14.36 -15.06
N VAL A 599 29.44 15.51 -14.59
CA VAL A 599 28.65 16.77 -14.55
C VAL A 599 28.89 17.60 -15.80
N GLU A 600 30.16 17.84 -16.14
CA GLU A 600 30.56 18.68 -17.27
C GLU A 600 30.65 17.91 -18.61
N LYS A 601 30.71 16.57 -18.55
CA LYS A 601 30.92 15.65 -19.68
C LYS A 601 32.11 16.04 -20.57
N VAL A 602 33.23 16.50 -20.00
CA VAL A 602 34.39 17.01 -20.79
C VAL A 602 35.11 15.89 -21.54
N MET A 603 35.09 14.68 -20.97
CA MET A 603 35.82 13.49 -21.45
C MET A 603 35.03 12.68 -22.50
N VAL A 604 33.73 12.93 -22.65
CA VAL A 604 32.84 12.25 -23.59
C VAL A 604 33.01 12.83 -25.00
N VAL A 605 33.20 11.97 -26.00
CA VAL A 605 33.24 12.40 -27.41
C VAL A 605 31.82 12.78 -27.84
N ARG A 606 31.59 14.04 -28.22
CA ARG A 606 30.32 14.50 -28.78
C ARG A 606 30.33 14.36 -30.29
N GLU A 607 29.35 13.67 -30.86
CA GLU A 607 29.16 13.58 -32.32
C GLU A 607 28.63 14.93 -32.85
N ALA A 608 29.16 15.37 -33.99
CA ALA A 608 28.92 16.72 -34.48
C ALA A 608 27.58 16.85 -35.22
N VAL A 609 26.57 17.37 -34.51
CA VAL A 609 25.31 17.93 -35.05
C VAL A 609 24.52 16.96 -35.93
N SER A 610 23.92 15.94 -35.30
CA SER A 610 22.68 15.32 -35.81
C SER A 610 21.48 15.93 -35.09
N GLY A 611 20.41 16.24 -35.83
CA GLY A 611 19.20 16.83 -35.25
C GLY A 611 18.44 15.84 -34.36
N MET A 612 17.62 16.34 -33.42
CA MET A 612 16.83 15.51 -32.49
C MET A 612 16.13 14.30 -33.13
N PRO A 613 15.51 14.37 -34.33
CA PRO A 613 14.88 13.21 -34.95
C PRO A 613 15.85 12.07 -35.31
N LEU A 614 17.10 12.38 -35.68
CA LEU A 614 18.13 11.38 -35.98
C LEU A 614 18.59 10.66 -34.71
N LEU A 615 18.80 11.40 -33.62
CA LEU A 615 19.19 10.82 -32.34
C LEU A 615 18.04 10.00 -31.73
N ALA A 616 16.80 10.46 -31.87
CA ALA A 616 15.59 9.72 -31.53
C ALA A 616 15.49 8.41 -32.34
N ALA A 617 15.63 8.47 -33.66
CA ALA A 617 15.62 7.27 -34.52
C ALA A 617 16.67 6.23 -34.09
N SER A 618 17.89 6.67 -33.76
CA SER A 618 18.97 5.80 -33.29
C SER A 618 18.64 5.10 -31.97
N ILE A 619 18.18 5.83 -30.94
CA ILE A 619 17.84 5.19 -29.65
C ILE A 619 16.59 4.30 -29.75
N TRP A 620 15.59 4.68 -30.56
CA TRP A 620 14.43 3.84 -30.84
C TRP A 620 14.81 2.53 -31.54
N GLN A 621 15.71 2.58 -32.53
CA GLN A 621 16.23 1.38 -33.19
C GLN A 621 17.12 0.54 -32.27
N ALA A 622 17.89 1.15 -31.37
CA ALA A 622 18.71 0.45 -30.37
C ALA A 622 17.85 -0.27 -29.32
N VAL A 623 16.75 0.34 -28.85
CA VAL A 623 15.76 -0.32 -27.98
C VAL A 623 15.06 -1.45 -28.74
N LYS A 624 14.60 -1.22 -29.98
CA LYS A 624 13.94 -2.24 -30.84
C LYS A 624 14.83 -3.47 -31.12
N THR A 625 16.15 -3.29 -31.13
CA THR A 625 17.14 -4.36 -31.32
C THR A 625 17.71 -4.90 -30.00
N CYS A 626 17.14 -4.51 -28.85
CA CYS A 626 17.58 -4.91 -27.51
C CYS A 626 19.06 -4.59 -27.18
N ASN A 627 19.70 -3.65 -27.89
CA ASN A 627 21.11 -3.33 -27.73
C ASN A 627 21.34 -2.40 -26.52
N LEU A 628 21.45 -3.00 -25.34
CA LEU A 628 21.59 -2.32 -24.05
C LEU A 628 22.81 -1.38 -23.99
N GLN A 629 23.93 -1.79 -24.59
CA GLN A 629 25.16 -0.98 -24.63
C GLN A 629 24.97 0.24 -25.53
N GLU A 630 24.41 0.10 -26.73
CA GLU A 630 24.20 1.26 -27.62
C GLU A 630 23.18 2.25 -27.04
N VAL A 631 22.12 1.77 -26.38
CA VAL A 631 21.18 2.64 -25.65
C VAL A 631 21.93 3.42 -24.55
N TYR A 632 22.76 2.77 -23.73
CA TYR A 632 23.59 3.44 -22.73
C TYR A 632 24.54 4.47 -23.36
N ARG A 633 25.23 4.13 -24.46
CA ARG A 633 26.14 5.03 -25.18
C ARG A 633 25.44 6.32 -25.63
N LEU A 634 24.27 6.19 -26.27
CA LEU A 634 23.50 7.31 -26.78
C LEU A 634 23.01 8.23 -25.65
N ILE A 635 22.61 7.66 -24.50
CA ILE A 635 22.19 8.43 -23.31
C ILE A 635 23.38 9.22 -22.72
N VAL A 636 24.55 8.59 -22.60
CA VAL A 636 25.76 9.26 -22.09
C VAL A 636 26.22 10.39 -23.02
N MET A 637 26.18 10.17 -24.34
CA MET A 637 26.63 11.14 -25.34
C MET A 637 25.66 12.29 -25.60
N SER A 638 24.38 12.16 -25.24
CA SER A 638 23.39 13.23 -25.41
C SER A 638 23.52 14.34 -24.36
N ASP A 639 23.43 15.60 -24.79
CA ASP A 639 23.23 16.77 -23.91
C ASP A 639 21.73 17.04 -23.64
N VAL A 640 20.82 16.33 -24.32
CA VAL A 640 19.35 16.46 -24.19
C VAL A 640 18.76 15.18 -23.60
N ASN A 641 17.68 15.29 -22.82
CA ASN A 641 16.92 14.13 -22.36
C ASN A 641 16.26 13.41 -23.56
N ILE A 642 16.84 12.28 -23.97
CA ILE A 642 16.30 11.41 -25.03
C ILE A 642 15.45 10.25 -24.49
N ILE A 643 15.38 10.08 -23.17
CA ILE A 643 14.65 8.98 -22.51
C ILE A 643 13.14 9.15 -22.69
N ASP A 644 12.63 10.36 -22.49
CA ASP A 644 11.21 10.70 -22.63
C ASP A 644 10.83 11.06 -24.07
N THR A 645 11.57 10.56 -25.07
CA THR A 645 11.17 10.69 -26.49
C THR A 645 9.98 9.77 -26.80
N THR A 646 8.99 10.32 -27.50
CA THR A 646 7.89 9.56 -28.10
C THR A 646 8.21 9.19 -29.55
N PHE A 647 7.48 8.21 -30.10
CA PHE A 647 7.60 7.78 -31.50
C PHE A 647 7.37 8.94 -32.49
N ASP A 648 6.50 9.88 -32.12
CA ASP A 648 6.16 11.11 -32.82
C ASP A 648 7.38 12.03 -33.06
N ASN A 649 8.46 11.86 -32.30
CA ASN A 649 9.73 12.57 -32.50
C ASN A 649 10.65 11.88 -33.53
N VAL A 650 10.32 10.65 -33.94
CA VAL A 650 11.08 9.83 -34.90
C VAL A 650 10.49 9.92 -36.31
N VAL A 651 9.16 10.01 -36.42
CA VAL A 651 8.42 10.10 -37.68
C VAL A 651 7.71 11.45 -37.77
N GLY A 652 7.88 12.16 -38.89
CA GLY A 652 7.20 13.44 -39.12
C GLY A 652 5.67 13.34 -38.98
N VAL A 653 5.06 14.39 -38.42
CA VAL A 653 3.74 14.36 -37.78
C VAL A 653 2.55 14.03 -38.72
N ASP A 654 2.74 14.08 -40.04
CA ASP A 654 1.67 14.19 -41.03
C ASP A 654 0.92 12.89 -41.42
N LEU A 655 1.25 11.72 -40.84
CA LEU A 655 1.02 10.44 -41.53
C LEU A 655 -0.10 9.49 -41.03
N TYR A 656 -0.80 9.75 -39.92
CA TYR A 656 -1.62 8.68 -39.31
C TYR A 656 -3.04 8.97 -38.80
N HIS A 657 -3.46 10.23 -38.62
CA HIS A 657 -4.87 10.54 -38.35
C HIS A 657 -5.27 11.78 -39.14
N HIS A 658 -6.24 11.66 -40.05
CA HIS A 658 -6.85 12.82 -40.68
C HIS A 658 -7.65 13.60 -39.64
N ALA A 659 -7.20 14.81 -39.32
CA ALA A 659 -8.05 15.79 -38.66
C ALA A 659 -9.18 16.17 -39.64
N ASP A 660 -10.43 15.82 -39.33
CA ASP A 660 -11.59 16.17 -40.16
C ASP A 660 -11.78 17.69 -40.10
N ALA A 661 -11.63 18.35 -41.26
CA ALA A 661 -11.33 19.78 -41.35
C ALA A 661 -12.58 20.67 -41.21
N ARG A 662 -13.21 20.63 -40.02
CA ARG A 662 -14.46 21.38 -39.71
C ARG A 662 -14.48 22.12 -38.38
N ASP A 663 -13.73 21.66 -37.37
CA ASP A 663 -13.72 22.26 -36.01
C ASP A 663 -12.67 23.39 -35.85
N LEU A 664 -12.12 23.92 -36.95
CA LEU A 664 -10.92 24.77 -36.95
C LEU A 664 -11.21 26.29 -36.74
N GLU A 665 -12.21 26.63 -35.93
CA GLU A 665 -12.63 28.03 -35.71
C GLU A 665 -13.23 28.29 -34.30
N SER A 666 -12.54 27.85 -33.23
CA SER A 666 -12.82 28.31 -31.85
C SER A 666 -11.62 28.19 -30.88
N ASP A 667 -11.16 29.35 -30.38
CA ASP A 667 -10.37 29.67 -29.17
C ASP A 667 -9.11 28.87 -28.73
N PHE A 668 -8.11 29.66 -28.33
CA PHE A 668 -6.74 29.24 -27.99
C PHE A 668 -6.53 28.68 -26.56
N HIS A 669 -7.54 28.05 -25.95
CA HIS A 669 -7.45 27.57 -24.57
C HIS A 669 -7.85 26.10 -24.37
N THR A 670 -6.87 25.30 -23.93
CA THR A 670 -7.02 23.92 -23.44
C THR A 670 -7.38 22.90 -24.52
N MET A 671 -6.37 22.28 -25.15
CA MET A 671 -6.59 21.06 -25.94
C MET A 671 -6.93 19.90 -24.99
N GLU A 672 -8.22 19.68 -24.75
CA GLU A 672 -8.69 18.41 -24.21
C GLU A 672 -8.36 17.30 -25.22
N MET A 673 -7.41 16.42 -24.87
CA MET A 673 -7.14 15.22 -25.64
C MET A 673 -8.39 14.31 -25.58
N LYS A 674 -9.25 14.41 -26.61
CA LYS A 674 -10.37 13.49 -26.85
C LYS A 674 -9.82 12.06 -26.82
N GLN A 675 -10.09 11.32 -25.76
CA GLN A 675 -9.52 9.99 -25.54
C GLN A 675 -10.15 9.03 -26.56
N HIS A 676 -9.32 8.43 -27.42
CA HIS A 676 -9.76 7.49 -28.45
C HIS A 676 -9.49 6.06 -27.97
N ASP A 677 -10.57 5.31 -27.77
CA ASP A 677 -10.55 3.89 -27.40
C ASP A 677 -9.57 3.09 -28.30
N PRO A 678 -8.61 2.34 -27.73
CA PRO A 678 -7.76 1.42 -28.48
C PRO A 678 -8.51 0.53 -29.49
N ALA A 679 -9.73 0.09 -29.16
CA ALA A 679 -10.51 -0.80 -30.03
C ALA A 679 -11.09 -0.10 -31.28
N ALA A 680 -11.19 1.23 -31.28
CA ALA A 680 -11.72 2.03 -32.39
C ALA A 680 -10.63 2.59 -33.32
N CYS A 681 -9.37 2.18 -33.16
CA CYS A 681 -8.24 2.75 -33.88
C CYS A 681 -8.10 2.23 -35.33
N GLU A 682 -8.86 2.81 -36.26
CA GLU A 682 -8.60 2.63 -37.71
C GLU A 682 -7.24 3.23 -38.11
N ARG A 683 -6.22 2.38 -38.27
CA ARG A 683 -5.01 2.71 -39.03
C ARG A 683 -4.93 1.89 -40.32
N ILE A 684 -4.54 2.58 -41.39
CA ILE A 684 -4.52 2.06 -42.75
C ILE A 684 -3.35 1.08 -42.91
N LYS A 685 -3.67 -0.14 -43.38
CA LYS A 685 -2.82 -1.11 -44.11
C LYS A 685 -1.31 -1.04 -43.83
N ASP A 686 -0.85 -1.92 -42.92
CA ASP A 686 0.20 -2.94 -43.20
C ASP A 686 0.71 -3.66 -41.92
N ALA A 687 -0.20 -3.94 -40.97
CA ALA A 687 -0.02 -4.96 -39.94
C ALA A 687 -1.41 -5.51 -39.53
N ASN A 688 -1.53 -6.81 -39.28
CA ASN A 688 -2.82 -7.48 -39.11
C ASN A 688 -3.38 -7.44 -37.67
N GLU A 689 -2.95 -6.46 -36.85
CA GLU A 689 -3.27 -6.36 -35.42
C GLU A 689 -3.47 -4.90 -34.98
N PRO A 690 -4.59 -4.55 -34.32
CA PRO A 690 -4.89 -3.18 -33.89
C PRO A 690 -4.01 -2.67 -32.73
N GLY A 691 -3.22 -3.53 -32.09
CA GLY A 691 -2.25 -3.13 -31.05
C GLY A 691 -1.13 -2.20 -31.55
N ASN A 692 -0.87 -2.20 -32.87
CA ASN A 692 0.31 -1.57 -33.48
C ASN A 692 0.26 -0.04 -33.67
N CYS A 693 -0.69 0.68 -33.07
CA CYS A 693 -0.53 2.13 -32.92
C CYS A 693 0.63 2.42 -31.94
N LEU A 694 1.62 3.17 -32.45
CA LEU A 694 2.82 3.64 -31.73
C LEU A 694 2.76 5.13 -31.35
N GLN A 695 1.67 5.83 -31.68
CA GLN A 695 1.54 7.27 -31.42
C GLN A 695 1.60 7.57 -29.92
N GLY A 696 2.41 8.54 -29.52
CA GLY A 696 2.65 8.89 -28.12
C GLY A 696 3.37 7.80 -27.31
N CYS A 697 3.64 6.61 -27.85
CA CYS A 697 4.43 5.60 -27.16
C CYS A 697 5.84 6.13 -26.90
N SER A 698 6.38 5.82 -25.73
CA SER A 698 7.77 6.12 -25.34
C SER A 698 8.68 4.90 -25.44
N LEU A 699 10.00 5.11 -25.28
CA LEU A 699 10.99 4.02 -25.21
C LEU A 699 10.64 2.92 -24.20
N LEU A 700 9.95 3.25 -23.09
CA LEU A 700 9.46 2.23 -22.14
C LEU A 700 8.35 1.36 -22.72
N HIS A 701 7.42 1.90 -23.51
CA HIS A 701 6.38 1.12 -24.17
C HIS A 701 7.01 0.14 -25.16
N LEU A 702 7.97 0.61 -25.97
CA LEU A 702 8.73 -0.24 -26.88
C LEU A 702 9.56 -1.31 -26.14
N ALA A 703 10.20 -0.98 -25.01
CA ALA A 703 10.93 -1.95 -24.20
C ALA A 703 10.02 -3.03 -23.59
N CYS A 704 8.73 -2.71 -23.37
CA CYS A 704 7.71 -3.68 -22.97
C CYS A 704 7.32 -4.62 -24.13
N ASP A 705 7.06 -4.07 -25.32
CA ASP A 705 6.79 -4.85 -26.55
C ASP A 705 7.99 -5.77 -26.89
N CYS A 706 9.22 -5.31 -26.69
CA CYS A 706 10.45 -6.09 -26.88
C CYS A 706 10.74 -7.09 -25.75
N GLY A 707 9.93 -7.13 -24.69
CA GLY A 707 10.00 -8.16 -23.63
C GLY A 707 11.25 -8.14 -22.74
N ASN A 708 12.07 -7.08 -22.77
CA ASN A 708 13.42 -7.09 -22.19
C ASN A 708 13.49 -6.33 -20.84
N PRO A 709 13.57 -7.03 -19.69
CA PRO A 709 13.59 -6.38 -18.37
C PRO A 709 14.87 -5.57 -18.09
N MET A 710 16.02 -5.94 -18.68
CA MET A 710 17.26 -5.15 -18.54
C MET A 710 17.15 -3.81 -19.26
N MET A 711 16.45 -3.78 -20.40
CA MET A 711 16.21 -2.54 -21.14
C MET A 711 15.27 -1.60 -20.38
N ILE A 712 14.19 -2.14 -19.80
CA ILE A 712 13.31 -1.39 -18.90
C ILE A 712 14.12 -0.86 -17.69
N GLU A 713 14.96 -1.71 -17.07
CA GLU A 713 15.77 -1.29 -15.93
C GLU A 713 16.71 -0.13 -16.28
N LEU A 714 17.42 -0.21 -17.41
CA LEU A 714 18.30 0.86 -17.88
C LEU A 714 17.54 2.19 -18.05
N LEU A 715 16.37 2.16 -18.71
CA LEU A 715 15.54 3.35 -18.93
C LEU A 715 15.03 3.94 -17.61
N LEU A 716 14.58 3.10 -16.67
CA LEU A 716 14.15 3.54 -15.33
C LEU A 716 15.32 4.09 -14.49
N GLN A 717 16.52 3.55 -14.63
CA GLN A 717 17.72 4.07 -13.97
C GLN A 717 18.12 5.45 -14.51
N PHE A 718 17.86 5.75 -15.78
CA PHE A 718 18.01 7.10 -16.35
C PHE A 718 16.79 8.01 -16.19
N GLY A 719 15.70 7.54 -15.55
CA GLY A 719 14.60 8.37 -15.08
C GLY A 719 13.31 8.34 -15.92
N ALA A 720 13.19 7.38 -16.85
CA ALA A 720 12.01 7.23 -17.70
C ALA A 720 10.69 7.21 -16.90
N ASN A 721 9.68 7.96 -17.36
CA ASN A 721 8.38 7.97 -16.69
C ASN A 721 7.62 6.64 -16.89
N ILE A 722 7.67 5.78 -15.85
CA ILE A 722 7.00 4.47 -15.79
C ILE A 722 5.47 4.52 -15.95
N ASN A 723 4.87 5.71 -15.78
CA ASN A 723 3.43 5.97 -15.84
C ASN A 723 3.05 6.93 -16.99
N LEU A 724 3.92 7.15 -17.98
CA LEU A 724 3.56 7.91 -19.17
C LEU A 724 2.42 7.21 -19.92
N ARG A 725 1.51 7.98 -20.53
CA ARG A 725 0.40 7.47 -21.35
C ARG A 725 0.69 7.67 -22.83
N ASP A 726 0.38 6.68 -23.66
CA ASP A 726 0.40 6.82 -25.13
C ASP A 726 -0.84 7.58 -25.65
N PHE A 727 -0.98 7.73 -26.97
CA PHE A 727 -2.12 8.42 -27.60
C PHE A 727 -3.49 7.82 -27.24
N HIS A 728 -3.54 6.53 -26.93
CA HIS A 728 -4.74 5.83 -26.47
C HIS A 728 -4.82 5.76 -24.94
N GLY A 729 -4.10 6.61 -24.22
CA GLY A 729 -4.13 6.67 -22.76
C GLY A 729 -3.43 5.49 -22.05
N ARG A 730 -2.91 4.50 -22.78
CA ARG A 730 -2.33 3.27 -22.22
C ARG A 730 -0.97 3.57 -21.60
N THR A 731 -0.63 2.91 -20.50
CA THR A 731 0.71 2.99 -19.89
C THR A 731 1.59 1.78 -20.29
N PRO A 732 2.91 1.78 -20.01
CA PRO A 732 3.77 0.61 -20.26
C PRO A 732 3.26 -0.67 -19.58
N LEU A 733 2.58 -0.54 -18.43
CA LEU A 733 1.95 -1.66 -17.74
C LEU A 733 0.79 -2.26 -18.56
N HIS A 734 -0.08 -1.43 -19.16
CA HIS A 734 -1.12 -1.90 -20.09
C HIS A 734 -0.50 -2.62 -21.28
N ARG A 735 0.65 -2.13 -21.77
CA ARG A 735 1.40 -2.74 -22.87
C ARG A 735 1.91 -4.15 -22.50
N CYS A 736 2.44 -4.35 -21.28
CA CYS A 736 2.78 -5.68 -20.76
C CYS A 736 1.57 -6.61 -20.61
N ILE A 737 0.41 -6.06 -20.21
CA ILE A 737 -0.85 -6.81 -20.10
C ILE A 737 -1.35 -7.23 -21.49
N SER A 738 -1.44 -6.33 -22.46
CA SER A 738 -1.88 -6.62 -23.84
C SER A 738 -0.96 -7.56 -24.61
N SER A 739 0.31 -7.69 -24.21
CA SER A 739 1.27 -8.67 -24.76
C SER A 739 1.30 -10.00 -23.98
N GLY A 740 0.45 -10.16 -22.95
CA GLY A 740 0.40 -11.35 -22.09
C GLY A 740 1.65 -11.57 -21.23
N ASN A 741 2.54 -10.57 -21.12
CA ASN A 741 3.82 -10.71 -20.46
C ASN A 741 3.71 -10.42 -18.95
N ASN A 742 3.06 -11.33 -18.24
CA ASN A 742 2.82 -11.26 -16.79
C ASN A 742 4.12 -11.05 -15.99
N SER A 743 5.24 -11.63 -16.43
CA SER A 743 6.55 -11.47 -15.78
C SER A 743 7.03 -10.02 -15.78
N LEU A 744 6.77 -9.30 -16.87
CA LEU A 744 7.20 -7.92 -17.08
C LEU A 744 6.21 -6.93 -16.45
N ALA A 745 4.91 -7.24 -16.44
CA ALA A 745 3.92 -6.53 -15.64
C ALA A 745 4.28 -6.56 -14.14
N LYS A 746 4.60 -7.74 -13.58
CA LYS A 746 5.07 -7.89 -12.19
C LYS A 746 6.44 -7.25 -11.92
N PHE A 747 7.24 -6.99 -12.95
CA PHE A 747 8.47 -6.21 -12.83
C PHE A 747 8.18 -4.70 -12.74
N LEU A 748 7.35 -4.17 -13.65
CA LEU A 748 6.92 -2.76 -13.63
C LEU A 748 6.21 -2.38 -12.33
N LEU A 749 5.32 -3.24 -11.82
CA LEU A 749 4.62 -3.03 -10.54
C LEU A 749 5.61 -2.94 -9.37
N ARG A 750 6.62 -3.82 -9.31
CA ARG A 750 7.73 -3.72 -8.32
C ARG A 750 8.55 -2.43 -8.44
N ARG A 751 8.57 -1.79 -9.60
CA ARG A 751 9.28 -0.53 -9.84
C ARG A 751 8.40 0.73 -9.81
N GLY A 752 7.15 0.62 -9.37
CA GLY A 752 6.25 1.76 -9.10
C GLY A 752 5.32 2.16 -10.24
N ALA A 753 5.02 1.24 -11.17
CA ALA A 753 3.90 1.42 -12.09
C ALA A 753 2.56 1.44 -11.33
N ARG A 754 1.63 2.30 -11.75
CA ARG A 754 0.31 2.46 -11.15
C ARG A 754 -0.76 1.79 -12.03
N PRO A 755 -1.39 0.68 -11.59
CA PRO A 755 -2.44 0.01 -12.36
C PRO A 755 -3.77 0.78 -12.38
N SER A 756 -4.02 1.61 -11.37
CA SER A 756 -5.19 2.51 -11.22
C SER A 756 -5.17 3.74 -12.15
N ILE A 757 -4.26 3.78 -13.14
CA ILE A 757 -4.35 4.72 -14.26
C ILE A 757 -5.21 4.06 -15.33
N GLN A 758 -6.30 4.71 -15.74
CA GLN A 758 -7.16 4.23 -16.83
C GLN A 758 -6.58 4.56 -18.21
N ASP A 759 -6.86 3.73 -19.21
CA ASP A 759 -6.59 3.99 -20.62
C ASP A 759 -7.66 4.88 -21.29
N GLY A 760 -7.59 5.04 -22.61
CA GLY A 760 -8.54 5.84 -23.40
C GLY A 760 -9.90 5.19 -23.63
N GLY A 761 -10.10 3.92 -23.26
CA GLY A 761 -11.40 3.27 -23.11
C GLY A 761 -11.96 3.39 -21.69
N GLY A 762 -11.25 4.07 -20.77
CA GLY A 762 -11.63 4.22 -19.37
C GLY A 762 -11.30 3.00 -18.50
N GLN A 763 -10.58 2.00 -19.01
CA GLN A 763 -10.26 0.77 -18.28
C GLN A 763 -8.88 0.85 -17.62
N SER A 764 -8.77 0.36 -16.39
CA SER A 764 -7.50 0.15 -15.67
C SER A 764 -6.71 -1.04 -16.23
N ALA A 765 -5.47 -1.21 -15.74
CA ALA A 765 -4.64 -2.36 -16.09
C ALA A 765 -5.21 -3.71 -15.59
N LEU A 766 -6.09 -3.70 -14.58
CA LEU A 766 -6.81 -4.88 -14.09
C LEU A 766 -8.00 -5.21 -15.00
N GLU A 767 -8.82 -4.21 -15.34
CA GLU A 767 -9.99 -4.37 -16.20
C GLU A 767 -9.60 -4.84 -17.61
N ARG A 768 -8.57 -4.25 -18.23
CA ARG A 768 -8.01 -4.72 -19.52
C ARG A 768 -7.48 -6.15 -19.45
N ALA A 769 -6.86 -6.54 -18.32
CA ALA A 769 -6.39 -7.91 -18.13
C ALA A 769 -7.56 -8.91 -18.09
N MET A 770 -8.66 -8.54 -17.40
CA MET A 770 -9.87 -9.36 -17.30
C MET A 770 -10.67 -9.42 -18.61
N GLU A 771 -10.69 -8.35 -19.42
CA GLU A 771 -11.34 -8.31 -20.73
C GLU A 771 -10.71 -9.32 -21.71
N MET A 772 -9.39 -9.50 -21.65
CA MET A 772 -8.67 -10.46 -22.51
C MET A 772 -8.71 -11.90 -21.98
N GLY A 773 -9.18 -12.13 -20.75
CA GLY A 773 -9.36 -13.46 -20.17
C GLY A 773 -9.16 -13.50 -18.64
N ALA A 774 -9.29 -14.68 -18.06
CA ALA A 774 -8.98 -14.87 -16.64
C ALA A 774 -7.47 -14.77 -16.40
N ILE A 775 -7.04 -13.92 -15.45
CA ILE A 775 -5.63 -13.81 -15.07
C ILE A 775 -5.19 -15.10 -14.37
N THR A 776 -4.34 -15.88 -15.04
CA THR A 776 -3.81 -17.16 -14.54
C THR A 776 -2.62 -17.01 -13.58
N ASP A 777 -2.11 -15.79 -13.41
CA ASP A 777 -1.00 -15.46 -12.51
C ASP A 777 -1.55 -14.75 -11.26
N GLU A 778 -1.79 -15.52 -10.20
CA GLU A 778 -2.34 -15.05 -8.92
C GLU A 778 -1.55 -13.87 -8.32
N GLU A 779 -0.21 -13.92 -8.44
CA GLU A 779 0.67 -12.86 -7.93
C GLU A 779 0.49 -11.54 -8.72
N LEU A 780 0.16 -11.63 -10.02
CA LEU A 780 -0.16 -10.46 -10.84
C LEU A 780 -1.54 -9.90 -10.50
N PHE A 781 -2.56 -10.76 -10.37
CA PHE A 781 -3.90 -10.35 -9.97
C PHE A 781 -3.89 -9.61 -8.62
N ILE A 782 -3.15 -10.13 -7.63
CA ILE A 782 -2.96 -9.47 -6.33
C ILE A 782 -2.28 -8.10 -6.52
N LYS A 783 -1.16 -8.01 -7.26
CA LYS A 783 -0.44 -6.72 -7.44
C LYS A 783 -1.21 -5.68 -8.24
N LEU A 784 -2.13 -6.08 -9.11
CA LEU A 784 -3.01 -5.17 -9.83
C LEU A 784 -4.14 -4.63 -8.94
N SER A 785 -4.63 -5.43 -7.98
CA SER A 785 -5.72 -5.06 -7.05
C SER A 785 -5.26 -4.42 -5.73
N GLU A 786 -4.01 -4.62 -5.28
CA GLU A 786 -3.41 -3.97 -4.10
C GLU A 786 -3.12 -2.46 -4.27
N SER A 787 -3.64 -1.81 -5.32
CA SER A 787 -3.15 -0.50 -5.82
C SER A 787 -4.24 0.50 -6.24
N GLU A 788 -5.47 0.30 -5.75
CA GLU A 788 -6.60 1.24 -5.89
C GLU A 788 -6.65 2.27 -4.74
#